data_AF-A0A3M7G4D6-F1
#
_entry.id   AF-A0A3M7G4D6-F1
#
_cell.length_a   1.000
_cell.length_b   1.000
_cell.length_c   1.000
_cell.angle_alpha   90.00
_cell.angle_beta   90.00
_cell.angle_gamma   90.00
#
_symmetry.space_group_name_H-M   'P 1'
#
loop_
_entity.id
_entity.type
_entity.pdbx_description
1 polymer ?
#
loop_
_entity_poly.entity_id
_entity_poly.type
_entity_poly.pdbx_seq_one_letter_code
_entity_poly.pdbx_strand_id
1 'polypeptide(L)'
;PESQLDKLLIAQAGFLAQRRLVRGIRLNHAEATMIRDGDRSVSELMSIGAKILGRRHVNSFARSTVAGLQVEGTFPTGTHLVTVDHPISSDDGNLELAMYGSELTTPQGDLFPAPDGGENENEDQSSVGAIVCNDSPDIVLREGRPRRNVKVTNRGDRAIQVGSHFHFIETNPFLDFDRLKAYGFHFDIPAGTSVRFEPGDTKTVTLSEIGGLKSIRGGSSIAPGRIDISMADNILRRIKEEGCHHALETQSETGKHIDAHRIDRQTYASMYGPTVGDLVEEDFTTYGDECTFGGGKTLRDGIGQASGRSDAQCLDLVITNAIVVDWSGIFKAGIVVKEGYIVGIGKAGNPDTMDRVNPALIIGSTTDVIAGEGKLPTAGAIDTHCHFICPQKADETLAAGITTQFSGGTGPSTATVAANCTPAQDNIRRMIQACDHLPLNYGLLGKGSDTGIAGLRDQIQAGVAGLKVHEDWGCTPSSISNRLELCDEYDVQCELHSDSLNEAGFVEQTAAAFKGRTIHAYHIKGAGGGHAPDLIRLVEYPNVLRSSTNPTCPYTTDTVDENLDTAMSCHHLSKDIPEDVVFAESRVRAETIAAEDVLPDLGAISRMSSESQAMGRCGETIVRTWNMAHANKVHRGRLEETRG
;
A
#
# COMPACT_ATOMS: atom_id res chain seq x y z
N PRO A 1 20.37 -24.71 8.08
CA PRO A 1 19.42 -23.72 8.62
C PRO A 1 18.72 -23.00 7.47
N GLU A 2 17.43 -22.73 7.58
CA GLU A 2 16.64 -22.01 6.56
C GLU A 2 17.30 -20.69 6.16
N SER A 3 17.83 -19.94 7.13
CA SER A 3 18.59 -18.72 6.90
C SER A 3 19.83 -18.85 6.00
N GLN A 4 20.45 -20.04 5.91
CA GLN A 4 21.57 -20.25 4.98
C GLN A 4 21.10 -20.44 3.53
N LEU A 5 19.90 -21.01 3.32
CA LEU A 5 19.30 -21.14 1.99
C LEU A 5 18.89 -19.76 1.46
N ASP A 6 18.31 -18.90 2.30
CA ASP A 6 17.97 -17.52 1.91
C ASP A 6 19.20 -16.73 1.52
N LYS A 7 20.28 -16.84 2.29
CA LYS A 7 21.56 -16.17 1.98
C LYS A 7 22.18 -16.71 0.68
N LEU A 8 21.97 -17.98 0.35
CA LEU A 8 22.39 -18.54 -0.94
C LEU A 8 21.57 -17.95 -2.10
N LEU A 9 20.25 -17.78 -1.95
CA LEU A 9 19.40 -17.13 -2.95
C LEU A 9 19.81 -15.67 -3.17
N ILE A 10 20.05 -14.93 -2.09
CA ILE A 10 20.58 -13.55 -2.13
C ILE A 10 21.92 -13.51 -2.87
N ALA A 11 22.83 -14.45 -2.58
CA ALA A 11 24.13 -14.53 -3.26
C ALA A 11 23.99 -14.86 -4.76
N GLN A 12 23.04 -15.72 -5.14
CA GLN A 12 22.74 -16.03 -6.55
C GLN A 12 22.15 -14.82 -7.28
N ALA A 13 21.25 -14.07 -6.64
CA ALA A 13 20.70 -12.83 -7.18
C ALA A 13 21.80 -11.78 -7.38
N GLY A 14 22.69 -11.60 -6.38
CA GLY A 14 23.86 -10.73 -6.51
C GLY A 14 24.79 -11.14 -7.65
N PHE A 15 25.04 -12.45 -7.83
CA PHE A 15 25.84 -12.95 -8.95
C PHE A 15 25.19 -12.71 -10.31
N LEU A 16 23.86 -12.82 -10.42
CA LEU A 16 23.13 -12.43 -11.62
C LEU A 16 23.30 -10.94 -11.94
N ALA A 17 23.18 -10.07 -10.92
CA ALA A 17 23.40 -8.64 -11.08
C ALA A 17 24.83 -8.32 -11.54
N GLN A 18 25.85 -8.99 -10.97
CA GLN A 18 27.23 -8.88 -11.42
C GLN A 18 27.39 -9.26 -12.90
N ARG A 19 26.80 -10.39 -13.33
CA ARG A 19 26.83 -10.82 -14.75
C ARG A 19 26.15 -9.83 -15.70
N ARG A 20 25.11 -9.15 -15.25
CA ARG A 20 24.42 -8.09 -16.02
C ARG A 20 25.29 -6.85 -16.12
N LEU A 21 25.91 -6.43 -15.01
CA LEU A 21 26.80 -5.27 -14.96
C LEU A 21 28.02 -5.44 -15.87
N VAL A 22 28.61 -6.65 -15.95
CA VAL A 22 29.73 -6.96 -16.87
C VAL A 22 29.36 -6.73 -18.35
N ARG A 23 28.07 -6.83 -18.70
CA ARG A 23 27.56 -6.62 -20.06
C ARG A 23 27.14 -5.18 -20.34
N GLY A 24 27.40 -4.24 -19.43
CA GLY A 24 27.00 -2.84 -19.58
C GLY A 24 25.53 -2.56 -19.22
N ILE A 25 24.84 -3.49 -18.57
CA ILE A 25 23.44 -3.29 -18.17
C ILE A 25 23.40 -2.40 -16.91
N ARG A 26 22.63 -1.31 -16.98
CA ARG A 26 22.30 -0.48 -15.82
C ARG A 26 21.33 -1.23 -14.91
N LEU A 27 21.73 -1.47 -13.67
CA LEU A 27 20.97 -2.27 -12.70
C LEU A 27 19.73 -1.51 -12.22
N ASN A 28 18.63 -2.24 -12.00
CA ASN A 28 17.43 -1.72 -11.36
C ASN A 28 17.52 -1.81 -9.81
N HIS A 29 16.46 -1.40 -9.11
CA HIS A 29 16.40 -1.41 -7.65
C HIS A 29 16.76 -2.77 -7.05
N ALA A 30 16.08 -3.85 -7.48
CA ALA A 30 16.27 -5.19 -6.93
C ALA A 30 17.68 -5.75 -7.20
N GLU A 31 18.29 -5.36 -8.32
CA GLU A 31 19.64 -5.78 -8.68
C GLU A 31 20.73 -5.00 -7.93
N ALA A 32 20.44 -3.77 -7.50
CA ALA A 32 21.37 -2.88 -6.80
C ALA A 32 21.49 -3.17 -5.30
N THR A 33 20.59 -3.97 -4.70
CA THR A 33 20.48 -4.15 -3.24
C THR A 33 21.29 -5.32 -2.67
N MET A 34 22.58 -5.48 -3.01
CA MET A 34 23.38 -6.65 -2.53
C MET A 34 24.77 -6.27 -2.00
N ILE A 35 25.17 -6.84 -0.85
CA ILE A 35 26.53 -6.71 -0.27
C ILE A 35 27.02 -8.09 0.19
N ARG A 36 28.31 -8.37 0.02
CA ARG A 36 28.94 -9.62 0.43
C ARG A 36 30.26 -9.42 1.19
N ASP A 37 30.50 -10.43 2.02
CA ASP A 37 31.52 -10.74 3.03
C ASP A 37 33.02 -10.43 2.72
N GLY A 38 33.83 -10.41 3.79
CA GLY A 38 35.27 -10.72 3.79
C GLY A 38 36.15 -9.79 4.62
N ASP A 39 36.85 -10.31 5.66
CA ASP A 39 37.94 -9.75 6.51
C ASP A 39 37.86 -8.28 6.98
N ARG A 40 36.71 -7.63 6.79
CA ARG A 40 36.46 -6.24 7.12
C ARG A 40 35.57 -6.16 8.36
N SER A 41 35.79 -5.11 9.14
CA SER A 41 34.89 -4.73 10.22
C SER A 41 33.55 -4.22 9.68
N VAL A 42 32.52 -4.22 10.53
CA VAL A 42 31.19 -3.67 10.19
C VAL A 42 31.30 -2.24 9.67
N SER A 43 32.07 -1.37 10.35
CA SER A 43 32.24 0.03 9.95
C SER A 43 32.94 0.19 8.60
N GLU A 44 33.91 -0.67 8.27
CA GLU A 44 34.54 -0.69 6.95
C GLU A 44 33.52 -1.07 5.86
N LEU A 45 32.69 -2.09 6.10
CA LEU A 45 31.65 -2.51 5.14
C LEU A 45 30.57 -1.43 4.94
N MET A 46 30.22 -0.68 5.99
CA MET A 46 29.34 0.47 5.86
C MET A 46 29.90 1.50 4.87
N SER A 47 31.21 1.79 4.94
CA SER A 47 31.87 2.73 4.03
C SER A 47 32.11 2.17 2.63
N ILE A 48 32.44 0.87 2.53
CA ILE A 48 32.69 0.19 1.26
C ILE A 48 31.40 0.08 0.46
N GLY A 49 30.28 -0.28 1.09
CA GLY A 49 29.00 -0.46 0.41
C GLY A 49 28.55 0.78 -0.36
N ALA A 50 28.78 1.97 0.19
CA ALA A 50 28.46 3.25 -0.46
C ALA A 50 29.32 3.58 -1.69
N LYS A 51 30.38 2.79 -1.94
CA LYS A 51 31.32 2.96 -3.04
C LYS A 51 31.18 1.91 -4.13
N ILE A 52 30.34 0.89 -3.97
CA ILE A 52 30.26 -0.24 -4.91
C ILE A 52 29.68 0.22 -6.24
N LEU A 53 28.48 0.79 -6.23
CA LEU A 53 27.77 1.24 -7.42
C LEU A 53 27.72 2.77 -7.46
N GLY A 54 27.83 3.32 -8.67
CA GLY A 54 27.64 4.74 -8.94
C GLY A 54 26.37 5.01 -9.74
N ARG A 55 25.95 6.29 -9.85
CA ARG A 55 24.73 6.74 -10.57
C ARG A 55 24.68 6.28 -12.02
N ARG A 56 25.82 6.02 -12.66
CA ARG A 56 25.94 5.54 -14.06
C ARG A 56 25.67 4.05 -14.23
N HIS A 57 25.81 3.28 -13.15
CA HIS A 57 25.70 1.82 -13.12
C HIS A 57 24.29 1.33 -12.85
N VAL A 58 23.40 2.25 -12.51
CA VAL A 58 22.02 1.98 -12.14
C VAL A 58 21.07 2.81 -13.00
N ASN A 59 19.82 2.38 -13.14
CA ASN A 59 18.79 3.19 -13.78
C ASN A 59 18.33 4.35 -12.85
N SER A 60 17.62 5.33 -13.40
CA SER A 60 17.14 6.51 -12.64
C SER A 60 16.25 6.11 -11.46
N PHE A 61 15.44 5.07 -11.61
CA PHE A 61 14.58 4.55 -10.53
C PHE A 61 15.37 4.07 -9.31
N ALA A 62 16.45 3.32 -9.50
CA ALA A 62 17.28 2.84 -8.41
C ALA A 62 17.99 3.98 -7.67
N ARG A 63 18.32 5.08 -8.36
CA ARG A 63 18.96 6.26 -7.74
C ARG A 63 18.11 6.86 -6.62
N SER A 64 16.80 6.96 -6.82
CA SER A 64 15.89 7.57 -5.84
C SER A 64 15.30 6.59 -4.83
N THR A 65 15.22 5.29 -5.17
CA THR A 65 14.51 4.30 -4.33
C THR A 65 15.42 3.47 -3.43
N VAL A 66 16.71 3.33 -3.73
CA VAL A 66 17.65 2.59 -2.88
C VAL A 66 18.22 3.54 -1.82
N ALA A 67 17.42 3.83 -0.79
CA ALA A 67 17.81 4.74 0.30
C ALA A 67 18.77 4.11 1.32
N GLY A 68 18.69 2.78 1.49
CA GLY A 68 19.56 2.04 2.40
C GLY A 68 19.52 0.54 2.13
N LEU A 69 20.56 -0.15 2.56
CA LEU A 69 20.69 -1.61 2.40
C LEU A 69 21.10 -2.23 3.72
N GLN A 70 20.41 -3.30 4.10
CA GLN A 70 20.69 -4.05 5.32
C GLN A 70 20.97 -5.51 5.02
N VAL A 71 22.07 -6.03 5.54
CA VAL A 71 22.39 -7.45 5.44
C VAL A 71 23.11 -7.92 6.70
N GLU A 72 22.69 -9.06 7.23
CA GLU A 72 23.44 -9.78 8.25
C GLU A 72 24.48 -10.70 7.61
N GLY A 73 25.70 -10.66 8.13
CA GLY A 73 26.79 -11.56 7.76
C GLY A 73 27.40 -12.24 9.00
N THR A 74 28.03 -13.39 8.80
CA THR A 74 28.75 -14.10 9.86
C THR A 74 30.21 -13.67 9.87
N PHE A 75 30.60 -12.85 10.85
CA PHE A 75 31.97 -12.38 11.05
C PHE A 75 32.73 -13.32 12.00
N PRO A 76 34.07 -13.18 12.14
CA PRO A 76 34.83 -13.94 13.13
C PRO A 76 34.32 -13.81 14.58
N THR A 77 33.62 -12.72 14.90
CA THR A 77 33.02 -12.45 16.22
C THR A 77 31.54 -12.81 16.34
N GLY A 78 30.96 -13.45 15.32
CA GLY A 78 29.55 -13.82 15.26
C GLY A 78 28.76 -13.06 14.20
N THR A 79 27.43 -13.18 14.24
CA THR A 79 26.53 -12.50 13.29
C THR A 79 26.43 -11.03 13.62
N HIS A 80 26.64 -10.16 12.63
CA HIS A 80 26.41 -8.71 12.75
C HIS A 80 25.60 -8.18 11.59
N LEU A 81 24.80 -7.15 11.87
CA LEU A 81 24.07 -6.36 10.88
C LEU A 81 24.99 -5.29 10.29
N VAL A 82 25.04 -5.22 8.96
CA VAL A 82 25.63 -4.10 8.22
C VAL A 82 24.49 -3.29 7.61
N THR A 83 24.49 -1.98 7.88
CA THR A 83 23.56 -1.02 7.25
C THR A 83 24.36 -0.05 6.41
N VAL A 84 24.04 0.06 5.13
CA VAL A 84 24.65 1.02 4.21
C VAL A 84 23.62 2.05 3.83
N ASP A 85 23.79 3.25 4.37
CA ASP A 85 22.95 4.40 4.04
C ASP A 85 23.40 4.98 2.70
N HIS A 86 22.45 5.30 1.83
CA HIS A 86 22.68 5.90 0.51
C HIS A 86 23.76 5.17 -0.31
N PRO A 87 23.57 3.88 -0.63
CA PRO A 87 24.59 3.06 -1.29
C PRO A 87 25.03 3.59 -2.66
N ILE A 88 24.20 4.41 -3.32
CA ILE A 88 24.51 5.10 -4.59
C ILE A 88 24.89 6.54 -4.27
N SER A 89 26.14 6.75 -3.85
CA SER A 89 26.62 8.07 -3.35
C SER A 89 27.62 8.78 -4.27
N SER A 90 27.99 8.15 -5.40
CA SER A 90 28.96 8.69 -6.36
C SER A 90 28.52 8.43 -7.80
N ASP A 91 29.17 9.05 -8.79
CA ASP A 91 28.87 8.82 -10.21
C ASP A 91 29.43 7.50 -10.73
N ASP A 92 30.67 7.19 -10.38
CA ASP A 92 31.44 6.11 -10.98
C ASP A 92 31.55 4.85 -10.08
N GLY A 93 31.25 4.95 -8.78
CA GLY A 93 31.41 3.80 -7.88
C GLY A 93 32.80 3.16 -7.95
N ASN A 94 32.88 1.85 -7.72
CA ASN A 94 34.09 1.06 -7.84
C ASN A 94 33.74 -0.35 -8.33
N LEU A 95 33.90 -0.56 -9.64
CA LEU A 95 33.53 -1.79 -10.30
C LEU A 95 34.40 -2.99 -9.90
N GLU A 96 35.63 -2.77 -9.43
CA GLU A 96 36.46 -3.86 -8.87
C GLU A 96 35.85 -4.37 -7.57
N LEU A 97 35.36 -3.47 -6.71
CA LEU A 97 34.61 -3.84 -5.51
C LEU A 97 33.28 -4.51 -5.88
N ALA A 98 32.59 -4.03 -6.91
CA ALA A 98 31.35 -4.64 -7.39
C ALA A 98 31.54 -6.07 -7.93
N MET A 99 32.70 -6.38 -8.51
CA MET A 99 33.03 -7.71 -9.04
C MET A 99 33.75 -8.61 -8.04
N TYR A 100 33.97 -8.16 -6.80
CA TYR A 100 34.69 -8.93 -5.79
C TYR A 100 34.07 -10.32 -5.58
N GLY A 101 34.92 -11.35 -5.62
CA GLY A 101 34.55 -12.76 -5.42
C GLY A 101 33.69 -13.38 -6.53
N SER A 102 33.47 -12.68 -7.66
CA SER A 102 32.67 -13.17 -8.78
C SER A 102 33.47 -13.98 -9.81
N GLU A 103 34.79 -13.83 -9.83
CA GLU A 103 35.69 -14.32 -10.89
C GLU A 103 35.34 -13.79 -12.31
N LEU A 104 34.52 -12.73 -12.40
CA LEU A 104 34.19 -12.07 -13.66
C LEU A 104 35.18 -10.93 -13.95
N THR A 105 35.37 -10.62 -15.23
CA THR A 105 36.18 -9.47 -15.65
C THR A 105 35.48 -8.16 -15.30
N THR A 106 36.23 -7.22 -14.71
CA THR A 106 35.73 -5.86 -14.46
C THR A 106 35.26 -5.20 -15.77
N PRO A 107 34.02 -4.69 -15.84
CA PRO A 107 33.55 -4.03 -17.05
C PRO A 107 34.36 -2.76 -17.35
N GLN A 108 34.55 -2.46 -18.64
CA GLN A 108 35.18 -1.22 -19.06
C GLN A 108 34.21 -0.03 -18.82
N GLY A 109 34.75 1.10 -18.37
CA GLY A 109 33.94 2.27 -17.97
C GLY A 109 33.21 2.97 -19.12
N ASP A 110 33.62 2.73 -20.36
CA ASP A 110 32.96 3.24 -21.57
C ASP A 110 31.60 2.56 -21.85
N LEU A 111 31.37 1.36 -21.29
CA LEU A 111 30.06 0.71 -21.31
C LEU A 111 28.98 1.51 -20.55
N PHE A 112 29.39 2.40 -19.64
CA PHE A 112 28.50 3.21 -18.82
C PHE A 112 28.75 4.70 -19.08
N PRO A 113 28.13 5.32 -20.10
CA PRO A 113 28.31 6.74 -20.39
C PRO A 113 27.89 7.63 -19.20
N ALA A 114 28.44 8.84 -19.16
CA ALA A 114 28.21 9.79 -18.06
C ALA A 114 26.73 10.16 -17.97
N PRO A 115 26.20 10.46 -16.77
CA PRO A 115 24.86 11.02 -16.66
C PRO A 115 24.89 12.38 -17.38
N ASP A 116 23.90 12.67 -18.22
CA ASP A 116 23.84 13.97 -18.87
C ASP A 116 23.67 15.07 -17.81
N GLY A 117 24.53 16.09 -17.84
CA GLY A 117 24.62 17.12 -16.79
C GLY A 117 23.35 17.95 -16.56
N GLY A 118 22.30 17.77 -17.37
CA GLY A 118 20.99 18.41 -17.23
C GLY A 118 19.95 17.61 -16.42
N GLU A 119 20.25 16.38 -15.98
CA GLU A 119 19.30 15.55 -15.20
C GLU A 119 19.17 15.98 -13.72
N ASN A 120 20.10 16.79 -13.17
CA ASN A 120 20.23 16.96 -11.72
C ASN A 120 19.24 17.94 -11.04
N GLU A 121 18.62 18.89 -11.75
CA GLU A 121 17.84 19.96 -11.07
C GLU A 121 16.32 19.66 -10.96
N ASN A 122 15.78 18.73 -11.75
CA ASN A 122 14.36 18.35 -11.75
C ASN A 122 14.09 16.87 -11.39
N GLU A 123 15.13 16.09 -11.09
CA GLU A 123 15.02 14.65 -10.75
C GLU A 123 14.21 14.44 -9.45
N ASP A 124 14.35 15.29 -8.43
CA ASP A 124 13.67 15.10 -7.14
C ASP A 124 12.15 15.18 -7.24
N GLN A 125 11.61 16.11 -8.04
CA GLN A 125 10.15 16.28 -8.19
C GLN A 125 9.50 15.26 -9.15
N SER A 126 10.28 14.63 -10.02
CA SER A 126 9.82 13.63 -10.99
C SER A 126 10.19 12.19 -10.61
N SER A 127 10.87 12.01 -9.47
CA SER A 127 11.27 10.69 -8.96
C SER A 127 10.07 9.86 -8.51
N VAL A 128 10.22 8.53 -8.51
CA VAL A 128 9.12 7.65 -8.10
C VAL A 128 8.85 7.82 -6.61
N GLY A 129 7.59 8.08 -6.28
CA GLY A 129 7.16 8.32 -4.91
C GLY A 129 7.53 9.71 -4.37
N ALA A 130 7.97 10.64 -5.23
CA ALA A 130 8.25 12.01 -4.84
C ALA A 130 7.04 12.66 -4.16
N ILE A 131 7.29 13.29 -3.00
CA ILE A 131 6.30 14.15 -2.36
C ILE A 131 6.54 15.57 -2.83
N VAL A 132 5.62 16.10 -3.63
CA VAL A 132 5.64 17.48 -4.11
C VAL A 132 4.71 18.30 -3.24
N CYS A 133 5.28 19.02 -2.27
CA CYS A 133 4.52 19.94 -1.46
C CYS A 133 4.14 21.18 -2.28
N ASN A 134 2.95 21.73 -2.05
CA ASN A 134 2.55 22.97 -2.71
C ASN A 134 3.19 24.22 -2.04
N ASP A 135 3.08 25.37 -2.71
CA ASP A 135 3.62 26.67 -2.22
C ASP A 135 2.79 27.32 -1.08
N SER A 136 1.96 26.54 -0.37
CA SER A 136 1.18 27.06 0.76
C SER A 136 2.08 27.46 1.94
N PRO A 137 1.64 28.40 2.80
CA PRO A 137 2.41 28.80 3.97
C PRO A 137 2.64 27.65 4.96
N ASP A 138 3.63 27.84 5.83
CA ASP A 138 3.95 26.92 6.93
C ASP A 138 2.72 26.49 7.74
N ILE A 139 2.74 25.23 8.14
CA ILE A 139 1.68 24.60 8.92
C ILE A 139 1.79 25.10 10.37
N VAL A 140 0.69 25.66 10.88
CA VAL A 140 0.59 26.13 12.27
C VAL A 140 0.16 24.97 13.16
N LEU A 141 1.00 24.60 14.13
CA LEU A 141 0.69 23.52 15.06
C LEU A 141 -0.20 24.01 16.21
N ARG A 142 -1.20 23.21 16.60
CA ARG A 142 -2.09 23.46 17.76
C ARG A 142 -2.60 24.91 17.79
N GLU A 143 -3.14 25.34 16.66
CA GLU A 143 -3.64 26.70 16.50
C GLU A 143 -4.71 27.01 17.57
N GLY A 144 -4.65 28.22 18.13
CA GLY A 144 -5.60 28.68 19.15
C GLY A 144 -5.36 28.16 20.58
N ARG A 145 -4.42 27.23 20.81
CA ARG A 145 -4.12 26.75 22.17
C ARG A 145 -3.34 27.78 23.01
N PRO A 146 -3.65 27.93 24.31
CA PRO A 146 -2.86 28.75 25.23
C PRO A 146 -1.40 28.28 25.30
N ARG A 147 -0.47 29.24 25.42
CA ARG A 147 0.98 29.00 25.42
C ARG A 147 1.68 29.67 26.58
N ARG A 148 2.77 29.06 27.05
CA ARG A 148 3.59 29.56 28.15
C ARG A 148 5.07 29.29 27.88
N ASN A 149 5.91 30.30 28.12
CA ASN A 149 7.36 30.08 28.19
C ASN A 149 7.76 29.72 29.62
N VAL A 150 8.60 28.70 29.78
CA VAL A 150 9.09 28.26 31.08
C VAL A 150 10.60 28.12 31.00
N LYS A 151 11.35 28.69 31.95
CA LYS A 151 12.79 28.47 32.08
C LYS A 151 13.04 27.19 32.86
N VAL A 152 13.79 26.26 32.28
CA VAL A 152 14.02 24.92 32.81
C VAL A 152 15.51 24.67 32.94
N THR A 153 15.94 24.25 34.13
CA THR A 153 17.34 23.92 34.42
C THR A 153 17.47 22.45 34.80
N ASN A 154 18.40 21.72 34.18
CA ASN A 154 18.73 20.36 34.62
C ASN A 154 19.72 20.40 35.78
N ARG A 155 19.26 20.06 36.98
CA ARG A 155 20.07 19.97 38.21
C ARG A 155 20.65 18.57 38.43
N GLY A 156 20.32 17.62 37.55
CA GLY A 156 20.80 16.24 37.61
C GLY A 156 22.22 16.08 37.09
N ASP A 157 22.75 14.88 37.30
CA ASP A 157 24.08 14.44 36.85
C ASP A 157 24.05 13.73 35.48
N ARG A 158 22.86 13.54 34.91
CA ARG A 158 22.63 12.88 33.62
C ARG A 158 21.76 13.73 32.71
N ALA A 159 21.86 13.47 31.43
CA ALA A 159 21.00 14.11 30.45
C ALA A 159 19.54 13.66 30.61
N ILE A 160 18.61 14.59 30.43
CA ILE A 160 17.18 14.36 30.49
C ILE A 160 16.57 14.78 29.16
N GLN A 161 15.76 13.90 28.56
CA GLN A 161 15.09 14.17 27.28
C GLN A 161 13.60 13.98 27.45
N VAL A 162 12.83 15.00 27.06
CA VAL A 162 11.38 15.06 27.26
C VAL A 162 10.68 15.15 25.90
N GLY A 163 9.74 14.23 25.66
CA GLY A 163 8.99 14.13 24.42
C GLY A 163 7.90 15.21 24.28
N SER A 164 7.52 15.50 23.04
CA SER A 164 6.57 16.56 22.64
C SER A 164 5.28 16.61 23.48
N HIS A 165 4.67 15.45 23.72
CA HIS A 165 3.35 15.35 24.37
C HIS A 165 3.41 14.89 25.84
N PHE A 166 4.61 14.75 26.42
CA PHE A 166 4.70 14.37 27.82
C PHE A 166 4.18 15.49 28.72
N HIS A 167 3.31 15.17 29.67
CA HIS A 167 2.77 16.13 30.65
C HIS A 167 3.92 16.81 31.38
N PHE A 168 4.13 18.12 31.15
CA PHE A 168 5.39 18.76 31.51
C PHE A 168 5.60 18.83 33.03
N ILE A 169 4.51 18.92 33.80
CA ILE A 169 4.53 18.84 35.26
C ILE A 169 5.02 17.49 35.81
N GLU A 170 4.85 16.41 35.05
CA GLU A 170 5.24 15.04 35.42
C GLU A 170 6.71 14.73 35.09
N THR A 171 7.45 15.71 34.55
CA THR A 171 8.84 15.50 34.12
C THR A 171 9.78 15.25 35.30
N ASN A 172 10.93 14.62 34.99
CA ASN A 172 11.93 14.16 35.94
C ASN A 172 12.15 15.15 37.11
N PRO A 173 12.23 14.67 38.37
CA PRO A 173 12.36 15.53 39.55
C PRO A 173 13.56 16.47 39.52
N PHE A 174 14.64 16.13 38.79
CA PHE A 174 15.85 16.96 38.66
C PHE A 174 15.74 18.13 37.68
N LEU A 175 14.64 18.25 36.94
CA LEU A 175 14.33 19.46 36.18
C LEU A 175 13.72 20.50 37.13
N ASP A 176 14.39 21.64 37.24
CA ASP A 176 14.06 22.77 38.09
C ASP A 176 13.38 23.88 37.28
N PHE A 177 12.08 24.07 37.53
CA PHE A 177 11.21 25.04 36.84
C PHE A 177 9.91 25.30 37.61
N ASP A 178 9.09 26.22 37.10
CA ASP A 178 7.75 26.48 37.65
C ASP A 178 6.75 25.39 37.21
N ARG A 179 6.64 24.34 38.04
CA ARG A 179 5.73 23.21 37.81
C ARG A 179 4.26 23.59 37.79
N LEU A 180 3.83 24.58 38.57
CA LEU A 180 2.44 25.06 38.53
C LEU A 180 2.16 25.82 37.23
N LYS A 181 3.12 26.60 36.74
CA LYS A 181 3.02 27.23 35.41
C LYS A 181 2.95 26.20 34.28
N ALA A 182 3.54 25.02 34.46
CA ALA A 182 3.49 23.90 33.51
C ALA A 182 2.29 22.96 33.68
N TYR A 183 1.43 23.16 34.70
CA TYR A 183 0.30 22.28 34.96
C TYR A 183 -0.72 22.33 33.82
N GLY A 184 -0.93 21.19 33.15
CA GLY A 184 -1.82 21.09 31.99
C GLY A 184 -1.18 21.39 30.65
N PHE A 185 0.14 21.45 30.58
CA PHE A 185 0.88 21.79 29.36
C PHE A 185 1.88 20.69 28.98
N HIS A 186 2.22 20.64 27.70
CA HIS A 186 3.32 19.86 27.13
C HIS A 186 4.10 20.75 26.15
N PHE A 187 5.20 20.27 25.55
CA PHE A 187 5.98 21.10 24.63
C PHE A 187 5.20 21.52 23.39
N ASP A 188 5.36 22.77 22.96
CA ASP A 188 4.91 23.23 21.65
C ASP A 188 5.98 23.01 20.57
N ILE A 189 6.21 21.73 20.25
CA ILE A 189 7.15 21.26 19.23
C ILE A 189 6.45 20.20 18.34
N PRO A 190 7.01 19.84 17.16
CA PRO A 190 6.38 18.83 16.30
C PRO A 190 6.14 17.50 17.02
N ALA A 191 4.99 16.87 16.74
CA ALA A 191 4.63 15.57 17.30
C ALA A 191 5.74 14.53 17.11
N GLY A 192 6.02 13.73 18.15
CA GLY A 192 7.05 12.70 18.09
C GLY A 192 8.49 13.20 18.33
N THR A 193 8.74 14.51 18.33
CA THR A 193 10.05 15.08 18.66
C THR A 193 10.25 15.23 20.18
N SER A 194 11.44 15.66 20.58
CA SER A 194 11.81 15.84 21.99
C SER A 194 12.87 16.93 22.18
N VAL A 195 12.93 17.48 23.40
CA VAL A 195 13.99 18.42 23.80
C VAL A 195 14.89 17.74 24.83
N ARG A 196 16.21 17.84 24.61
CA ARG A 196 17.25 17.28 25.47
C ARG A 196 17.88 18.37 26.34
N PHE A 197 18.14 18.05 27.59
CA PHE A 197 18.81 18.89 28.58
C PHE A 197 20.03 18.15 29.10
N GLU A 198 21.23 18.65 28.81
CA GLU A 198 22.46 18.11 29.40
C GLU A 198 22.59 18.50 30.89
N PRO A 199 23.41 17.82 31.70
CA PRO A 199 23.65 18.21 33.08
C PRO A 199 24.06 19.70 33.21
N GLY A 200 23.35 20.47 34.03
CA GLY A 200 23.58 21.91 34.22
C GLY A 200 22.99 22.83 33.13
N ASP A 201 22.45 22.26 32.05
CA ASP A 201 21.87 23.01 30.94
C ASP A 201 20.61 23.78 31.39
N THR A 202 20.41 24.98 30.82
CA THR A 202 19.26 25.84 31.09
C THR A 202 18.66 26.34 29.79
N LYS A 203 17.39 26.00 29.53
CA LYS A 203 16.67 26.43 28.32
C LYS A 203 15.35 27.08 28.68
N THR A 204 14.97 28.09 27.90
CA THR A 204 13.59 28.59 27.89
C THR A 204 12.83 27.82 26.84
N VAL A 205 11.73 27.19 27.23
CA VAL A 205 10.93 26.32 26.36
C VAL A 205 9.51 26.84 26.26
N THR A 206 8.90 26.66 25.10
CA THR A 206 7.50 27.00 24.88
C THR A 206 6.63 25.76 25.08
N LEU A 207 5.59 25.92 25.88
CA LEU A 207 4.60 24.88 26.17
C LEU A 207 3.24 25.27 25.59
N SER A 208 2.49 24.27 25.11
CA SER A 208 1.08 24.38 24.70
C SER A 208 0.20 23.62 25.69
N GLU A 209 -1.01 24.12 25.93
CA GLU A 209 -2.01 23.40 26.73
C GLU A 209 -2.39 22.07 26.07
N ILE A 210 -2.68 21.03 26.86
CA ILE A 210 -3.29 19.80 26.36
C ILE A 210 -4.71 20.08 25.81
N GLY A 211 -5.12 19.33 24.80
CA GLY A 211 -6.46 19.36 24.23
C GLY A 211 -7.43 18.40 24.93
N GLY A 212 -8.57 18.16 24.27
CA GLY A 212 -9.54 17.15 24.65
C GLY A 212 -10.23 17.46 25.98
N LEU A 213 -10.41 16.43 26.82
CA LEU A 213 -11.03 16.56 28.15
C LEU A 213 -10.12 17.24 29.17
N LYS A 214 -8.87 17.53 28.80
CA LYS A 214 -7.86 18.16 29.66
C LYS A 214 -7.65 17.39 30.95
N SER A 215 -7.34 16.11 30.83
CA SER A 215 -7.10 15.20 31.95
C SER A 215 -5.72 14.57 31.88
N ILE A 216 -4.95 14.70 32.95
CA ILE A 216 -3.60 14.16 33.08
C ILE A 216 -3.67 12.75 33.66
N ARG A 217 -2.92 11.82 33.07
CA ARG A 217 -2.69 10.46 33.56
C ARG A 217 -1.25 10.05 33.25
N GLY A 218 -0.77 8.99 33.91
CA GLY A 218 0.60 8.48 33.72
C GLY A 218 1.65 9.35 34.43
N GLY A 219 2.90 9.25 33.96
CA GLY A 219 4.04 9.96 34.56
C GLY A 219 4.31 9.51 35.99
N SER A 220 4.67 10.46 36.86
CA SER A 220 4.89 10.22 38.30
C SER A 220 3.60 10.37 39.11
N SER A 221 2.44 10.55 38.47
CA SER A 221 1.15 10.80 39.13
C SER A 221 1.18 11.98 40.11
N ILE A 222 1.94 13.03 39.78
CA ILE A 222 2.00 14.27 40.56
C ILE A 222 0.64 15.00 40.49
N ALA A 223 0.08 15.13 39.28
CA ALA A 223 -1.14 15.89 39.03
C ALA A 223 -2.21 15.12 38.21
N PRO A 224 -2.58 13.87 38.59
CA PRO A 224 -3.58 13.08 37.89
C PRO A 224 -4.97 13.70 37.98
N GLY A 225 -5.75 13.48 36.93
CA GLY A 225 -7.14 13.91 36.80
C GLY A 225 -7.30 15.15 35.92
N ARG A 226 -8.52 15.66 35.88
CA ARG A 226 -8.87 16.85 35.10
C ARG A 226 -8.14 18.07 35.65
N ILE A 227 -7.71 18.97 34.76
CA ILE A 227 -7.08 20.23 35.16
C ILE A 227 -8.06 21.02 36.03
N ASP A 228 -7.65 21.27 37.28
CA ASP A 228 -8.39 22.07 38.25
C ASP A 228 -7.41 22.91 39.09
N ILE A 229 -7.51 24.24 38.96
CA ILE A 229 -6.64 25.19 39.65
C ILE A 229 -6.80 25.09 41.17
N SER A 230 -7.96 24.67 41.67
CA SER A 230 -8.18 24.49 43.11
C SER A 230 -7.30 23.38 43.72
N MET A 231 -6.72 22.50 42.88
CA MET A 231 -5.82 21.44 43.30
C MET A 231 -4.36 21.89 43.47
N ALA A 232 -4.02 23.16 43.20
CA ALA A 232 -2.65 23.66 43.23
C ALA A 232 -1.92 23.36 44.56
N ASP A 233 -2.58 23.55 45.71
CA ASP A 233 -1.97 23.27 47.02
C ASP A 233 -1.68 21.77 47.23
N ASN A 234 -2.60 20.90 46.77
CA ASN A 234 -2.41 19.46 46.82
C ASN A 234 -1.28 19.00 45.89
N ILE A 235 -1.17 19.59 44.69
CA ILE A 235 -0.11 19.34 43.72
C ILE A 235 1.24 19.79 44.29
N LEU A 236 1.34 20.98 44.88
CA LEU A 236 2.55 21.47 45.54
C LEU A 236 3.00 20.54 46.68
N ARG A 237 2.05 20.02 47.46
CA ARG A 237 2.37 19.04 48.51
C ARG A 237 3.00 17.78 47.88
N ARG A 238 2.41 17.24 46.81
CA ARG A 238 2.95 16.05 46.10
C ARG A 238 4.31 16.31 45.47
N ILE A 239 4.50 17.47 44.81
CA ILE A 239 5.80 17.90 44.26
C ILE A 239 6.88 17.85 45.35
N LYS A 240 6.56 18.33 46.55
CA LYS A 240 7.49 18.30 47.69
C LYS A 240 7.72 16.88 48.22
N GLU A 241 6.67 16.06 48.33
CA GLU A 241 6.75 14.67 48.78
C GLU A 241 7.60 13.80 47.84
N GLU A 242 7.45 13.99 46.53
CA GLU A 242 8.21 13.31 45.48
C GLU A 242 9.62 13.90 45.27
N GLY A 243 10.01 14.93 46.03
CA GLY A 243 11.33 15.55 45.93
C GLY A 243 11.59 16.24 44.59
N CYS A 244 10.54 16.67 43.89
CA CYS A 244 10.66 17.36 42.62
C CYS A 244 11.18 18.79 42.81
N HIS A 245 12.20 19.17 42.03
CA HIS A 245 12.65 20.55 41.98
C HIS A 245 11.55 21.46 41.44
N HIS A 246 11.37 22.59 42.11
CA HIS A 246 10.39 23.60 41.78
C HIS A 246 10.91 24.99 42.15
N ALA A 247 10.87 25.92 41.19
CA ALA A 247 11.18 27.32 41.40
C ALA A 247 10.07 28.19 40.81
N LEU A 248 9.49 29.08 41.63
CA LEU A 248 8.53 30.08 41.17
C LEU A 248 9.24 31.12 40.31
N GLU A 249 8.72 31.40 39.12
CA GLU A 249 9.22 32.50 38.31
C GLU A 249 8.68 33.85 38.85
N THR A 250 9.59 34.71 39.30
CA THR A 250 9.29 35.98 40.00
C THR A 250 8.85 37.12 39.07
N GLN A 251 8.89 36.93 37.75
CA GLN A 251 8.37 37.88 36.77
C GLN A 251 7.55 37.14 35.73
N SER A 252 6.24 37.33 35.81
CA SER A 252 5.34 37.00 34.73
C SER A 252 5.41 38.11 33.68
N GLU A 253 5.93 37.83 32.49
CA GLU A 253 5.52 38.58 31.29
C GLU A 253 4.05 38.20 30.96
N THR A 254 3.15 38.50 31.89
CA THR A 254 1.71 38.29 31.75
C THR A 254 1.23 39.20 30.64
N GLY A 255 0.88 38.63 29.49
CA GLY A 255 0.26 39.35 28.38
C GLY A 255 1.09 39.49 27.10
N LYS A 256 2.31 38.92 27.00
CA LYS A 256 2.95 38.77 25.69
C LYS A 256 2.32 37.61 24.92
N HIS A 257 1.80 37.90 23.74
CA HIS A 257 1.39 36.87 22.79
C HIS A 257 2.60 36.00 22.43
N ILE A 258 2.44 34.68 22.50
CA ILE A 258 3.45 33.71 22.05
C ILE A 258 2.87 33.07 20.80
N ASP A 259 3.53 33.28 19.67
CA ASP A 259 3.13 32.71 18.40
C ASP A 259 3.16 31.17 18.46
N ALA A 260 2.27 30.56 17.69
CA ALA A 260 2.24 29.11 17.53
C ALA A 260 3.48 28.60 16.78
N HIS A 261 3.98 27.42 17.18
CA HIS A 261 5.03 26.76 16.43
C HIS A 261 4.58 26.51 14.98
N ARG A 262 5.45 26.86 14.04
CA ARG A 262 5.26 26.67 12.61
C ARG A 262 6.27 25.66 12.10
N ILE A 263 5.83 24.77 11.22
CA ILE A 263 6.66 23.78 10.54
C ILE A 263 6.47 23.93 9.03
N ASP A 264 7.56 23.91 8.28
CA ASP A 264 7.48 23.92 6.83
C ASP A 264 6.86 22.62 6.31
N ARG A 265 6.20 22.69 5.15
CA ARG A 265 5.46 21.55 4.59
C ARG A 265 6.35 20.36 4.26
N GLN A 266 7.57 20.60 3.79
CA GLN A 266 8.48 19.52 3.42
C GLN A 266 8.91 18.70 4.64
N THR A 267 9.25 19.37 5.74
CA THR A 267 9.55 18.72 7.02
C THR A 267 8.31 18.00 7.56
N TYR A 268 7.13 18.62 7.50
CA TYR A 268 5.88 17.98 7.92
C TYR A 268 5.59 16.69 7.15
N ALA A 269 5.70 16.74 5.81
CA ALA A 269 5.44 15.60 4.95
C ALA A 269 6.47 14.47 5.16
N SER A 270 7.73 14.83 5.41
CA SER A 270 8.78 13.85 5.75
C SER A 270 8.53 13.15 7.09
N MET A 271 7.87 13.83 8.04
CA MET A 271 7.60 13.28 9.36
C MET A 271 6.28 12.50 9.45
N TYR A 272 5.24 12.96 8.75
CA TYR A 272 3.86 12.47 8.95
C TYR A 272 3.15 12.11 7.64
N GLY A 273 3.81 12.20 6.49
CA GLY A 273 3.18 12.16 5.17
C GLY A 273 2.54 13.50 4.75
N PRO A 274 2.28 13.69 3.44
CA PRO A 274 1.72 14.92 2.87
C PRO A 274 0.38 15.30 3.52
N THR A 275 -0.07 16.54 3.33
CA THR A 275 -1.37 16.99 3.86
C THR A 275 -2.16 17.78 2.81
N VAL A 276 -3.31 18.35 3.20
CA VAL A 276 -4.25 19.04 2.31
C VAL A 276 -3.50 19.97 1.35
N GLY A 277 -3.74 19.79 0.06
CA GLY A 277 -3.12 20.57 -1.02
C GLY A 277 -1.80 19.99 -1.57
N ASP A 278 -1.18 18.99 -0.91
CA ASP A 278 -0.06 18.21 -1.46
C ASP A 278 -0.58 16.98 -2.24
N LEU A 279 -1.66 17.16 -3.02
CA LEU A 279 -2.50 16.12 -3.66
C LEU A 279 -3.43 15.33 -2.70
N VAL A 280 -3.51 15.74 -1.44
CA VAL A 280 -4.49 15.24 -0.46
C VAL A 280 -5.72 16.14 -0.47
N GLU A 281 -6.91 15.54 -0.57
CA GLU A 281 -8.20 16.23 -0.63
C GLU A 281 -8.68 16.64 0.77
N GLU A 282 -8.51 15.76 1.76
CA GLU A 282 -8.91 15.99 3.16
C GLU A 282 -7.88 15.41 4.14
N ASP A 283 -7.64 16.09 5.27
CA ASP A 283 -6.79 15.60 6.36
C ASP A 283 -7.59 15.60 7.67
N PHE A 284 -7.86 14.39 8.16
CA PHE A 284 -8.59 14.16 9.41
C PHE A 284 -7.71 14.32 10.65
N THR A 285 -6.41 14.54 10.50
CA THR A 285 -5.51 14.77 11.63
C THR A 285 -5.70 16.16 12.23
N THR A 286 -4.98 16.43 13.32
CA THR A 286 -4.94 17.75 13.96
C THR A 286 -3.48 18.14 14.06
N TYR A 287 -3.09 19.22 13.37
CA TYR A 287 -1.69 19.61 13.25
C TYR A 287 -1.03 19.81 14.62
N GLY A 288 0.00 19.01 14.88
CA GLY A 288 0.75 18.97 16.12
C GLY A 288 0.33 17.83 17.05
N ASP A 289 -0.84 17.24 16.88
CA ASP A 289 -1.31 16.08 17.66
C ASP A 289 -1.21 14.76 16.87
N GLU A 290 -0.33 14.65 15.88
CA GLU A 290 -0.14 13.44 15.08
C GLU A 290 0.19 12.22 15.95
N CYS A 291 -0.42 11.08 15.60
CA CYS A 291 -0.22 9.83 16.32
C CYS A 291 1.04 9.15 15.77
N THR A 292 2.15 9.23 16.49
CA THR A 292 3.43 8.64 16.09
C THR A 292 3.91 7.70 17.19
N PHE A 293 4.31 6.50 16.78
CA PHE A 293 4.80 5.46 17.68
C PHE A 293 6.33 5.41 17.72
N GLY A 294 6.89 5.16 18.91
CA GLY A 294 8.33 5.02 19.13
C GLY A 294 8.83 5.62 20.45
N GLY A 295 10.12 5.41 20.73
CA GLY A 295 10.77 5.92 21.94
C GLY A 295 10.63 7.44 22.08
N GLY A 296 9.94 7.90 23.12
CA GLY A 296 9.73 9.33 23.39
C GLY A 296 8.66 10.02 22.53
N LYS A 297 7.94 9.29 21.67
CA LYS A 297 6.93 9.87 20.76
C LYS A 297 5.54 10.06 21.42
N THR A 298 4.48 10.19 20.62
CA THR A 298 3.14 10.59 21.11
C THR A 298 2.31 9.42 21.65
N LEU A 299 2.36 8.25 21.02
CA LEU A 299 1.61 7.07 21.45
C LEU A 299 2.28 6.38 22.64
N ARG A 300 2.04 6.93 23.83
CA ARG A 300 2.51 6.44 25.13
C ARG A 300 1.44 6.67 26.20
N ASP A 301 1.52 5.91 27.27
CA ASP A 301 0.55 5.92 28.38
C ASP A 301 0.24 7.33 28.90
N GLY A 302 -1.04 7.65 28.99
CA GLY A 302 -1.56 8.91 29.51
C GLY A 302 -1.42 10.09 28.55
N ILE A 303 -0.79 9.86 27.39
CA ILE A 303 -0.44 10.88 26.41
C ILE A 303 -1.31 10.70 25.18
N GLY A 304 -0.83 10.09 24.09
CA GLY A 304 -1.64 9.72 22.92
C GLY A 304 -2.28 8.34 23.05
N GLN A 305 -1.81 7.51 23.98
CA GLN A 305 -2.47 6.29 24.43
C GLN A 305 -3.30 6.61 25.68
N ALA A 306 -4.61 6.42 25.60
CA ALA A 306 -5.52 6.64 26.72
C ALA A 306 -5.30 5.62 27.84
N SER A 307 -5.10 6.09 29.06
CA SER A 307 -4.92 5.23 30.24
C SER A 307 -6.27 4.86 30.87
N GLY A 308 -6.34 3.67 31.46
CA GLY A 308 -7.48 3.24 32.26
C GLY A 308 -8.75 2.95 31.44
N ARG A 309 -8.58 2.57 30.17
CA ARG A 309 -9.65 2.14 29.28
C ARG A 309 -9.62 0.62 29.14
N SER A 310 -10.78 -0.02 29.07
CA SER A 310 -10.87 -1.47 28.86
C SER A 310 -10.71 -1.83 27.39
N ASP A 311 -10.51 -3.11 27.09
CA ASP A 311 -10.40 -3.59 25.72
C ASP A 311 -11.64 -3.25 24.86
N ALA A 312 -12.85 -3.36 25.43
CA ALA A 312 -14.09 -3.00 24.75
C ALA A 312 -14.20 -1.51 24.38
N GLN A 313 -13.37 -0.65 24.99
CA GLN A 313 -13.33 0.78 24.71
C GLN A 313 -12.18 1.15 23.77
N CYS A 314 -11.26 0.23 23.51
CA CYS A 314 -10.04 0.48 22.75
C CYS A 314 -10.08 -0.30 21.44
N LEU A 315 -9.36 0.24 20.46
CA LEU A 315 -9.12 -0.41 19.18
C LEU A 315 -8.18 -1.59 19.34
N ASP A 316 -8.24 -2.57 18.44
CA ASP A 316 -7.26 -3.66 18.41
C ASP A 316 -5.99 -3.23 17.67
N LEU A 317 -6.17 -2.44 16.60
CA LEU A 317 -5.08 -1.94 15.76
C LEU A 317 -5.42 -0.56 15.20
N VAL A 318 -4.40 0.29 15.06
CA VAL A 318 -4.49 1.56 14.32
C VAL A 318 -3.36 1.66 13.30
N ILE A 319 -3.70 2.02 12.07
CA ILE A 319 -2.76 2.49 11.04
C ILE A 319 -2.73 4.00 11.12
N THR A 320 -1.60 4.58 11.49
CA THR A 320 -1.48 6.01 11.82
C THR A 320 -1.05 6.87 10.62
N ASN A 321 -1.59 8.10 10.51
CA ASN A 321 -1.18 9.12 9.53
C ASN A 321 -1.12 8.64 8.06
N ALA A 322 -2.02 7.73 7.68
CA ALA A 322 -1.97 7.10 6.38
C ALA A 322 -2.63 7.96 5.29
N ILE A 323 -2.07 7.93 4.08
CA ILE A 323 -2.70 8.55 2.90
C ILE A 323 -3.55 7.47 2.22
N VAL A 324 -4.84 7.45 2.54
CA VAL A 324 -5.78 6.48 1.99
C VAL A 324 -6.08 6.84 0.55
N VAL A 325 -5.86 5.89 -0.36
CA VAL A 325 -6.25 6.01 -1.76
C VAL A 325 -7.38 5.03 -2.00
N ASP A 326 -8.58 5.55 -2.19
CA ASP A 326 -9.80 4.79 -2.44
C ASP A 326 -10.65 5.45 -3.52
N TRP A 327 -11.60 4.73 -4.11
CA TRP A 327 -12.53 5.31 -5.07
C TRP A 327 -13.38 6.45 -4.46
N SER A 328 -13.55 6.46 -3.14
CA SER A 328 -14.26 7.52 -2.42
C SER A 328 -13.44 8.80 -2.20
N GLY A 329 -12.14 8.79 -2.47
CA GLY A 329 -11.27 9.98 -2.38
C GLY A 329 -9.82 9.67 -1.97
N ILE A 330 -9.00 10.72 -1.92
CA ILE A 330 -7.61 10.68 -1.46
C ILE A 330 -7.48 11.53 -0.20
N PHE A 331 -7.40 10.90 0.97
CA PHE A 331 -7.42 11.61 2.25
C PHE A 331 -6.39 11.06 3.25
N LYS A 332 -6.00 11.90 4.20
CA LYS A 332 -5.09 11.54 5.29
C LYS A 332 -5.85 11.25 6.57
N ALA A 333 -5.68 10.05 7.12
CA ALA A 333 -6.41 9.63 8.31
C ALA A 333 -5.70 8.52 9.09
N GLY A 334 -6.16 8.26 10.32
CA GLY A 334 -5.94 6.98 10.98
C GLY A 334 -7.00 5.97 10.53
N ILE A 335 -6.58 4.76 10.15
CA ILE A 335 -7.49 3.63 9.89
C ILE A 335 -7.50 2.76 11.14
N VAL A 336 -8.69 2.45 11.67
CA VAL A 336 -8.78 1.69 12.93
C VAL A 336 -9.49 0.36 12.74
N VAL A 337 -9.01 -0.65 13.44
CA VAL A 337 -9.51 -2.02 13.35
C VAL A 337 -9.95 -2.51 14.73
N LYS A 338 -11.12 -3.15 14.77
CA LYS A 338 -11.64 -3.90 15.93
C LYS A 338 -12.27 -5.19 15.41
N GLU A 339 -11.92 -6.32 16.03
CA GLU A 339 -12.42 -7.66 15.70
C GLU A 339 -12.24 -8.03 14.23
N GLY A 340 -11.15 -7.56 13.61
CA GLY A 340 -10.83 -7.81 12.20
C GLY A 340 -11.53 -6.91 11.18
N TYR A 341 -12.35 -5.94 11.62
CA TYR A 341 -13.07 -5.02 10.74
C TYR A 341 -12.57 -3.58 10.88
N ILE A 342 -12.61 -2.83 9.78
CA ILE A 342 -12.43 -1.37 9.81
C ILE A 342 -13.67 -0.76 10.47
N VAL A 343 -13.52 -0.26 11.71
CA VAL A 343 -14.63 0.36 12.47
C VAL A 343 -14.63 1.89 12.39
N GLY A 344 -13.61 2.47 11.76
CA GLY A 344 -13.58 3.89 11.48
C GLY A 344 -12.32 4.36 10.75
N ILE A 345 -12.44 5.54 10.17
CA ILE A 345 -11.38 6.27 9.50
C ILE A 345 -11.45 7.71 10.02
N GLY A 346 -10.35 8.24 10.56
CA GLY A 346 -10.31 9.63 11.04
C GLY A 346 -9.26 9.87 12.11
N LYS A 347 -9.54 10.81 13.04
CA LYS A 347 -8.65 11.14 14.15
C LYS A 347 -8.76 10.12 15.29
N ALA A 348 -7.82 9.18 15.33
CA ALA A 348 -7.57 8.33 16.49
C ALA A 348 -6.70 9.05 17.54
N GLY A 349 -6.66 8.53 18.77
CA GLY A 349 -5.78 9.04 19.83
C GLY A 349 -6.36 8.89 21.22
N ASN A 350 -5.97 9.82 22.10
CA ASN A 350 -6.47 9.91 23.47
C ASN A 350 -7.39 11.13 23.63
N PRO A 351 -8.71 10.95 23.86
CA PRO A 351 -9.62 12.07 24.05
C PRO A 351 -9.36 12.85 25.35
N ASP A 352 -8.56 12.31 26.29
CA ASP A 352 -8.22 13.01 27.52
C ASP A 352 -7.26 14.19 27.28
N THR A 353 -6.49 14.18 26.18
CA THR A 353 -5.37 15.10 25.94
C THR A 353 -5.29 15.67 24.51
N MET A 354 -6.05 15.11 23.56
CA MET A 354 -6.05 15.51 22.16
C MET A 354 -7.43 15.98 21.71
N ASP A 355 -7.46 17.02 20.88
CA ASP A 355 -8.71 17.53 20.32
C ASP A 355 -9.22 16.65 19.17
N ARG A 356 -10.55 16.61 19.01
CA ARG A 356 -11.26 15.96 17.89
C ARG A 356 -11.04 14.45 17.76
N VAL A 357 -10.55 13.78 18.81
CA VAL A 357 -10.54 12.31 18.86
C VAL A 357 -11.99 11.82 18.96
N ASN A 358 -12.42 11.02 17.99
CA ASN A 358 -13.74 10.40 18.04
C ASN A 358 -13.77 9.37 19.19
N PRO A 359 -14.78 9.38 20.08
CA PRO A 359 -14.89 8.43 21.19
C PRO A 359 -14.87 6.94 20.81
N ALA A 360 -15.16 6.61 19.54
CA ALA A 360 -15.05 5.25 19.01
C ALA A 360 -13.64 4.89 18.51
N LEU A 361 -12.71 5.85 18.42
CA LEU A 361 -11.36 5.69 17.85
C LEU A 361 -10.25 5.86 18.90
N ILE A 362 -10.46 5.26 20.09
CA ILE A 362 -9.54 5.41 21.23
C ILE A 362 -8.38 4.43 21.10
N ILE A 363 -7.16 4.96 21.16
CA ILE A 363 -5.94 4.16 21.28
C ILE A 363 -5.71 3.91 22.78
N GLY A 364 -5.67 2.65 23.19
CA GLY A 364 -5.43 2.26 24.59
C GLY A 364 -4.30 1.25 24.72
N SER A 365 -4.18 0.63 25.91
CA SER A 365 -3.13 -0.35 26.18
C SER A 365 -3.28 -1.68 25.42
N THR A 366 -4.44 -1.94 24.82
CA THR A 366 -4.72 -3.13 24.00
C THR A 366 -4.67 -2.86 22.50
N THR A 367 -4.29 -1.65 22.09
CA THR A 367 -4.21 -1.25 20.69
C THR A 367 -2.79 -1.42 20.15
N ASP A 368 -2.63 -2.21 19.09
CA ASP A 368 -1.39 -2.28 18.32
C ASP A 368 -1.29 -1.15 17.29
N VAL A 369 -0.09 -0.89 16.75
CA VAL A 369 0.16 0.25 15.86
C VAL A 369 0.93 -0.16 14.62
N ILE A 370 0.38 0.20 13.45
CA ILE A 370 1.10 0.25 12.18
C ILE A 370 1.38 1.72 11.83
N ALA A 371 2.63 2.03 11.53
CA ALA A 371 3.04 3.34 11.02
C ALA A 371 2.62 3.49 9.56
N GLY A 372 1.66 4.37 9.28
CA GLY A 372 1.17 4.67 7.95
C GLY A 372 1.76 5.97 7.37
N GLU A 373 2.53 6.74 8.15
CA GLU A 373 3.27 7.90 7.66
C GLU A 373 4.14 7.53 6.44
N GLY A 374 3.97 8.25 5.34
CA GLY A 374 4.68 8.00 4.08
C GLY A 374 4.23 6.73 3.33
N LYS A 375 3.09 6.13 3.71
CA LYS A 375 2.49 4.96 3.04
C LYS A 375 1.14 5.30 2.42
N LEU A 376 0.78 4.55 1.38
CA LEU A 376 -0.46 4.68 0.62
C LEU A 376 -1.34 3.42 0.78
N PRO A 377 -2.01 3.19 1.93
CA PRO A 377 -2.91 2.04 2.03
C PRO A 377 -4.07 2.16 1.05
N THR A 378 -4.40 1.03 0.41
CA THR A 378 -5.57 0.84 -0.43
C THR A 378 -6.39 -0.32 0.13
N ALA A 379 -7.63 -0.48 -0.35
CA ALA A 379 -8.31 -1.76 -0.22
C ALA A 379 -7.47 -2.88 -0.88
N GLY A 380 -7.55 -4.09 -0.34
CA GLY A 380 -7.02 -5.26 -1.03
C GLY A 380 -7.80 -5.51 -2.32
N ALA A 381 -7.10 -5.77 -3.42
CA ALA A 381 -7.74 -5.89 -4.72
C ALA A 381 -8.61 -7.16 -4.83
N ILE A 382 -9.60 -7.10 -5.71
CA ILE A 382 -10.54 -8.20 -5.99
C ILE A 382 -10.34 -8.62 -7.44
N ASP A 383 -9.87 -9.85 -7.66
CA ASP A 383 -9.75 -10.41 -9.00
C ASP A 383 -10.96 -11.30 -9.32
N THR A 384 -11.82 -10.83 -10.22
CA THR A 384 -13.07 -11.51 -10.53
C THR A 384 -12.94 -12.61 -11.57
N HIS A 385 -11.81 -12.71 -12.29
CA HIS A 385 -11.64 -13.70 -13.37
C HIS A 385 -10.36 -14.51 -13.14
N CYS A 386 -10.39 -15.43 -12.18
CA CYS A 386 -9.29 -16.37 -11.94
C CYS A 386 -9.62 -17.79 -12.41
N HIS A 387 -8.62 -18.62 -12.72
CA HIS A 387 -8.80 -20.07 -12.96
C HIS A 387 -8.06 -20.91 -11.91
N PHE A 388 -8.71 -21.81 -11.17
CA PHE A 388 -8.06 -22.62 -10.14
C PHE A 388 -7.26 -23.81 -10.68
N ILE A 389 -6.21 -23.48 -11.45
CA ILE A 389 -5.28 -24.42 -12.07
C ILE A 389 -4.29 -24.96 -11.03
N CYS A 390 -3.71 -24.11 -10.19
CA CYS A 390 -2.75 -24.52 -9.16
C CYS A 390 -2.80 -23.62 -7.89
N PRO A 391 -2.44 -24.15 -6.71
CA PRO A 391 -2.51 -23.43 -5.44
C PRO A 391 -1.44 -22.35 -5.25
N GLN A 392 -0.31 -22.43 -5.97
CA GLN A 392 0.80 -21.45 -5.88
C GLN A 392 0.35 -20.02 -6.20
N LYS A 393 -0.74 -19.87 -6.93
CA LYS A 393 -1.33 -18.57 -7.23
C LYS A 393 -1.80 -17.82 -5.99
N ALA A 394 -2.13 -18.51 -4.89
CA ALA A 394 -2.52 -17.85 -3.65
C ALA A 394 -1.39 -16.91 -3.17
N ASP A 395 -0.16 -17.42 -3.14
CA ASP A 395 1.02 -16.66 -2.73
C ASP A 395 1.29 -15.50 -3.69
N GLU A 396 1.26 -15.76 -5.01
CA GLU A 396 1.49 -14.74 -6.04
C GLU A 396 0.46 -13.60 -5.99
N THR A 397 -0.81 -13.97 -5.80
CA THR A 397 -1.92 -13.02 -5.79
C THR A 397 -1.88 -12.15 -4.53
N LEU A 398 -1.61 -12.76 -3.37
CA LEU A 398 -1.47 -12.04 -2.12
C LEU A 398 -0.24 -11.11 -2.15
N ALA A 399 0.89 -11.58 -2.67
CA ALA A 399 2.10 -10.77 -2.84
C ALA A 399 1.87 -9.56 -3.76
N ALA A 400 0.99 -9.69 -4.74
CA ALA A 400 0.57 -8.61 -5.62
C ALA A 400 -0.48 -7.66 -5.00
N GLY A 401 -0.94 -7.89 -3.76
CA GLY A 401 -1.90 -7.03 -3.06
C GLY A 401 -3.38 -7.35 -3.33
N ILE A 402 -3.69 -8.50 -3.93
CA ILE A 402 -5.06 -8.97 -4.16
C ILE A 402 -5.46 -9.89 -3.00
N THR A 403 -6.58 -9.59 -2.35
CA THR A 403 -7.04 -10.31 -1.16
C THR A 403 -8.30 -11.15 -1.39
N THR A 404 -8.92 -11.02 -2.58
CA THR A 404 -10.16 -11.72 -2.93
C THR A 404 -10.10 -12.24 -4.36
N GLN A 405 -10.54 -13.48 -4.58
CA GLN A 405 -10.63 -14.09 -5.91
C GLN A 405 -12.02 -14.66 -6.16
N PHE A 406 -12.64 -14.31 -7.29
CA PHE A 406 -13.73 -15.11 -7.87
C PHE A 406 -13.16 -15.99 -8.97
N SER A 407 -13.41 -17.29 -8.87
CA SER A 407 -12.75 -18.30 -9.69
C SER A 407 -13.54 -19.58 -9.79
N GLY A 408 -13.18 -20.44 -10.74
CA GLY A 408 -13.59 -21.83 -10.74
C GLY A 408 -12.48 -22.72 -11.25
N GLY A 409 -12.56 -24.00 -10.94
CA GLY A 409 -11.59 -25.00 -11.33
C GLY A 409 -11.43 -26.13 -10.33
N THR A 410 -10.75 -27.18 -10.74
CA THR A 410 -10.50 -28.38 -9.91
C THR A 410 -9.03 -28.82 -9.99
N GLY A 411 -8.11 -27.86 -10.13
CA GLY A 411 -6.71 -28.13 -10.45
C GLY A 411 -6.42 -28.10 -11.96
N PRO A 412 -5.31 -28.68 -12.44
CA PRO A 412 -4.83 -28.52 -13.81
C PRO A 412 -5.54 -29.45 -14.80
N SER A 413 -6.88 -29.54 -14.70
CA SER A 413 -7.69 -30.26 -15.68
C SER A 413 -7.80 -29.45 -16.97
N THR A 414 -7.93 -30.11 -18.12
CA THR A 414 -8.15 -29.44 -19.42
C THR A 414 -9.32 -28.45 -19.35
N ALA A 415 -10.39 -28.83 -18.66
CA ALA A 415 -11.57 -28.00 -18.46
C ALA A 415 -11.28 -26.72 -17.66
N THR A 416 -10.48 -26.81 -16.61
CA THR A 416 -10.12 -25.68 -15.75
C THR A 416 -9.13 -24.74 -16.41
N VAL A 417 -8.20 -25.29 -17.19
CA VAL A 417 -7.27 -24.48 -18.01
C VAL A 417 -8.05 -23.64 -19.02
N ALA A 418 -9.13 -24.19 -19.59
CA ALA A 418 -9.97 -23.47 -20.55
C ALA A 418 -10.98 -22.53 -19.90
N ALA A 419 -11.72 -22.98 -18.88
CA ALA A 419 -12.84 -22.25 -18.29
C ALA A 419 -12.80 -22.29 -16.76
N ASN A 420 -13.01 -21.14 -16.13
CA ASN A 420 -13.06 -21.00 -14.67
C ASN A 420 -14.38 -21.51 -14.06
N CYS A 421 -14.63 -22.82 -14.19
CA CYS A 421 -15.80 -23.50 -13.68
C CYS A 421 -15.39 -24.62 -12.71
N THR A 422 -16.06 -24.72 -11.57
CA THR A 422 -15.99 -25.82 -10.60
C THR A 422 -17.26 -26.67 -10.71
N PRO A 423 -17.33 -27.64 -11.65
CA PRO A 423 -18.54 -28.45 -11.83
C PRO A 423 -18.67 -29.52 -10.76
N ALA A 424 -19.92 -29.93 -10.47
CA ALA A 424 -20.31 -30.97 -9.52
C ALA A 424 -20.13 -30.63 -8.02
N GLN A 425 -21.12 -31.05 -7.21
CA GLN A 425 -21.18 -30.74 -5.78
C GLN A 425 -19.96 -31.22 -4.99
N ASP A 426 -19.43 -32.40 -5.31
CA ASP A 426 -18.27 -32.94 -4.59
C ASP A 426 -17.00 -32.11 -4.87
N ASN A 427 -16.80 -31.64 -6.09
CA ASN A 427 -15.67 -30.77 -6.41
C ASN A 427 -15.81 -29.41 -5.75
N ILE A 428 -17.01 -28.82 -5.75
CA ILE A 428 -17.28 -27.55 -5.05
C ILE A 428 -16.92 -27.69 -3.57
N ARG A 429 -17.41 -28.73 -2.91
CA ARG A 429 -17.06 -29.04 -1.52
C ARG A 429 -15.55 -29.18 -1.31
N ARG A 430 -14.85 -29.93 -2.16
CA ARG A 430 -13.40 -30.14 -2.04
C ARG A 430 -12.62 -28.84 -2.25
N MET A 431 -13.05 -27.98 -3.17
CA MET A 431 -12.40 -26.70 -3.41
C MET A 431 -12.61 -25.73 -2.26
N ILE A 432 -13.80 -25.70 -1.64
CA ILE A 432 -14.03 -24.94 -0.41
C ILE A 432 -13.07 -25.42 0.69
N GLN A 433 -12.97 -26.73 0.91
CA GLN A 433 -12.05 -27.32 1.89
C GLN A 433 -10.57 -27.00 1.59
N ALA A 434 -10.19 -26.99 0.31
CA ALA A 434 -8.82 -26.65 -0.09
C ALA A 434 -8.48 -25.17 0.15
N CYS A 435 -9.47 -24.28 0.01
CA CYS A 435 -9.28 -22.83 0.19
C CYS A 435 -9.32 -22.39 1.67
N ASP A 436 -9.88 -23.21 2.57
CA ASP A 436 -10.11 -22.88 4.00
C ASP A 436 -8.84 -22.57 4.81
N HIS A 437 -7.66 -22.87 4.26
CA HIS A 437 -6.35 -22.64 4.90
C HIS A 437 -5.57 -21.47 4.28
N LEU A 438 -6.10 -20.82 3.26
CA LEU A 438 -5.44 -19.75 2.54
C LEU A 438 -5.96 -18.39 3.02
N PRO A 439 -5.10 -17.38 3.25
CA PRO A 439 -5.48 -16.09 3.80
C PRO A 439 -6.08 -15.15 2.73
N LEU A 440 -7.06 -15.66 1.97
CA LEU A 440 -7.72 -15.01 0.84
C LEU A 440 -9.22 -15.27 0.92
N ASN A 441 -10.02 -14.30 0.47
CA ASN A 441 -11.45 -14.51 0.28
C ASN A 441 -11.68 -15.21 -1.07
N TYR A 442 -12.61 -16.16 -1.13
CA TYR A 442 -12.89 -16.92 -2.35
C TYR A 442 -14.37 -16.99 -2.67
N GLY A 443 -14.71 -16.69 -3.93
CA GLY A 443 -16.01 -16.98 -4.53
C GLY A 443 -15.86 -18.03 -5.64
N LEU A 444 -16.43 -19.23 -5.44
CA LEU A 444 -16.39 -20.28 -6.46
C LEU A 444 -17.42 -20.03 -7.56
N LEU A 445 -17.09 -20.32 -8.81
CA LEU A 445 -17.98 -20.25 -9.96
C LEU A 445 -18.31 -21.65 -10.45
N GLY A 446 -19.60 -21.95 -10.60
CA GLY A 446 -20.08 -23.19 -11.21
C GLY A 446 -20.07 -23.10 -12.74
N LYS A 447 -20.29 -24.23 -13.40
CA LYS A 447 -20.54 -24.28 -14.85
C LYS A 447 -21.99 -23.89 -15.14
N GLY A 448 -22.18 -22.84 -15.93
CA GLY A 448 -23.47 -22.29 -16.35
C GLY A 448 -23.90 -22.67 -17.77
N SER A 449 -23.02 -23.29 -18.57
CA SER A 449 -23.34 -23.78 -19.91
C SER A 449 -24.15 -25.08 -19.84
N ASP A 450 -25.46 -24.96 -19.64
CA ASP A 450 -26.43 -26.04 -19.71
C ASP A 450 -27.79 -25.45 -20.14
N THR A 451 -28.57 -26.22 -20.91
CA THR A 451 -29.95 -25.85 -21.25
C THR A 451 -30.95 -26.37 -20.21
N GLY A 452 -30.57 -27.35 -19.38
CA GLY A 452 -31.31 -27.76 -18.19
C GLY A 452 -30.92 -26.95 -16.95
N ILE A 453 -31.82 -26.91 -15.95
CA ILE A 453 -31.58 -26.16 -14.70
C ILE A 453 -31.22 -27.03 -13.49
N ALA A 454 -31.41 -28.36 -13.57
CA ALA A 454 -31.23 -29.24 -12.41
C ALA A 454 -29.76 -29.24 -11.92
N GLY A 455 -28.81 -29.50 -12.81
CA GLY A 455 -27.39 -29.49 -12.47
C GLY A 455 -26.85 -28.10 -12.12
N LEU A 456 -27.45 -27.04 -12.66
CA LEU A 456 -27.09 -25.66 -12.29
C LEU A 456 -27.53 -25.35 -10.85
N ARG A 457 -28.75 -25.73 -10.49
CA ARG A 457 -29.29 -25.61 -9.13
C ARG A 457 -28.45 -26.40 -8.12
N ASP A 458 -28.06 -27.62 -8.47
CA ASP A 458 -27.20 -28.45 -7.62
C ASP A 458 -25.86 -27.77 -7.29
N GLN A 459 -25.28 -27.05 -8.25
CA GLN A 459 -24.01 -26.33 -8.06
C GLN A 459 -24.20 -25.10 -7.15
N ILE A 460 -25.24 -24.29 -7.39
CA ILE A 460 -25.54 -23.11 -6.55
C ILE A 460 -25.77 -23.55 -5.10
N GLN A 461 -26.58 -24.59 -4.89
CA GLN A 461 -26.84 -25.13 -3.56
C GLN A 461 -25.61 -25.73 -2.89
N ALA A 462 -24.62 -26.18 -3.66
CA ALA A 462 -23.34 -26.65 -3.13
C ALA A 462 -22.39 -25.52 -2.70
N GLY A 463 -22.69 -24.26 -3.05
CA GLY A 463 -21.98 -23.08 -2.54
C GLY A 463 -21.20 -22.26 -3.58
N VAL A 464 -21.53 -22.33 -4.87
CA VAL A 464 -20.94 -21.39 -5.85
C VAL A 464 -21.59 -20.00 -5.72
N ALA A 465 -20.77 -18.95 -5.85
CA ALA A 465 -21.17 -17.54 -5.82
C ALA A 465 -21.70 -17.03 -7.18
N GLY A 466 -21.58 -17.85 -8.23
CA GLY A 466 -22.01 -17.50 -9.58
C GLY A 466 -21.86 -18.66 -10.55
N LEU A 467 -22.30 -18.46 -11.79
CA LEU A 467 -22.20 -19.43 -12.87
C LEU A 467 -21.46 -18.84 -14.07
N LYS A 468 -20.48 -19.56 -14.61
CA LYS A 468 -19.76 -19.20 -15.83
C LYS A 468 -20.33 -19.91 -17.05
N VAL A 469 -20.75 -19.15 -18.04
CA VAL A 469 -21.11 -19.62 -19.37
C VAL A 469 -19.90 -19.40 -20.27
N HIS A 470 -19.48 -20.44 -20.97
CA HIS A 470 -18.27 -20.45 -21.78
C HIS A 470 -18.51 -21.13 -23.12
N GLU A 471 -17.86 -20.64 -24.19
CA GLU A 471 -18.01 -21.21 -25.53
C GLU A 471 -17.51 -22.65 -25.66
N ASP A 472 -16.41 -23.00 -25.00
CA ASP A 472 -15.89 -24.38 -24.90
C ASP A 472 -16.91 -25.39 -24.34
N TRP A 473 -17.91 -24.92 -23.59
CA TRP A 473 -19.02 -25.73 -23.08
C TRP A 473 -20.35 -25.43 -23.80
N GLY A 474 -20.33 -24.57 -24.81
CA GLY A 474 -21.49 -24.05 -25.52
C GLY A 474 -22.03 -22.75 -24.88
N CYS A 475 -21.86 -21.63 -25.59
CA CYS A 475 -22.45 -20.33 -25.24
C CYS A 475 -23.61 -19.97 -26.19
N THR A 476 -24.68 -20.76 -26.16
CA THR A 476 -25.84 -20.57 -27.05
C THR A 476 -26.92 -19.69 -26.43
N PRO A 477 -27.82 -19.05 -27.20
CA PRO A 477 -28.96 -18.29 -26.67
C PRO A 477 -29.85 -19.06 -25.68
N SER A 478 -30.00 -20.39 -25.86
CA SER A 478 -30.77 -21.24 -24.95
C SER A 478 -30.05 -21.48 -23.63
N SER A 479 -28.75 -21.79 -23.68
CA SER A 479 -27.92 -21.76 -22.48
C SER A 479 -27.95 -20.37 -21.87
N ILE A 480 -28.14 -19.31 -22.69
CA ILE A 480 -28.17 -17.93 -22.23
C ILE A 480 -29.42 -17.60 -21.40
N SER A 481 -30.60 -17.91 -21.90
CA SER A 481 -31.82 -17.51 -21.19
C SER A 481 -31.98 -18.23 -19.85
N ASN A 482 -31.68 -19.54 -19.82
CA ASN A 482 -32.11 -20.41 -18.71
C ASN A 482 -31.35 -20.16 -17.41
N ARG A 483 -30.04 -19.94 -17.49
CA ARG A 483 -29.24 -19.60 -16.29
C ARG A 483 -29.47 -18.19 -15.76
N LEU A 484 -29.87 -17.21 -16.59
CA LEU A 484 -30.11 -15.85 -16.09
C LEU A 484 -31.37 -15.84 -15.24
N GLU A 485 -32.40 -16.56 -15.66
CA GLU A 485 -33.58 -16.85 -14.82
C GLU A 485 -33.18 -17.51 -13.48
N LEU A 486 -32.26 -18.47 -13.51
CA LEU A 486 -31.79 -19.13 -12.29
C LEU A 486 -30.91 -18.23 -11.42
N CYS A 487 -30.06 -17.41 -12.02
CA CYS A 487 -29.23 -16.41 -11.34
C CYS A 487 -30.12 -15.38 -10.63
N ASP A 488 -31.20 -14.94 -11.26
CA ASP A 488 -32.22 -14.07 -10.64
C ASP A 488 -32.94 -14.79 -9.48
N GLU A 489 -33.25 -16.09 -9.60
CA GLU A 489 -33.89 -16.90 -8.55
C GLU A 489 -33.02 -17.02 -7.28
N TYR A 490 -31.71 -17.20 -7.47
CA TYR A 490 -30.76 -17.46 -6.39
C TYR A 490 -29.93 -16.25 -5.95
N ASP A 491 -30.09 -15.09 -6.61
CA ASP A 491 -29.31 -13.87 -6.40
C ASP A 491 -27.79 -14.12 -6.52
N VAL A 492 -27.39 -14.76 -7.64
CA VAL A 492 -25.98 -15.04 -7.96
C VAL A 492 -25.61 -14.48 -9.33
N GLN A 493 -24.35 -14.10 -9.51
CA GLN A 493 -23.90 -13.49 -10.76
C GLN A 493 -23.76 -14.53 -11.89
N CYS A 494 -24.16 -14.16 -13.11
CA CYS A 494 -23.81 -14.88 -14.33
C CYS A 494 -22.59 -14.23 -15.00
N GLU A 495 -21.58 -15.05 -15.27
CA GLU A 495 -20.33 -14.70 -15.93
C GLU A 495 -20.32 -15.23 -17.36
N LEU A 496 -19.86 -14.45 -18.32
CA LEU A 496 -19.97 -14.74 -19.75
C LEU A 496 -18.63 -14.67 -20.46
N HIS A 497 -18.29 -15.77 -21.11
CA HIS A 497 -17.40 -15.85 -22.26
C HIS A 497 -18.25 -16.27 -23.45
N SER A 498 -18.42 -15.36 -24.42
CA SER A 498 -19.40 -15.53 -25.50
C SER A 498 -18.89 -16.39 -26.67
N ASP A 499 -19.73 -16.63 -27.66
CA ASP A 499 -19.45 -17.51 -28.81
C ASP A 499 -18.53 -16.81 -29.83
N SER A 500 -17.22 -17.09 -29.79
CA SER A 500 -16.24 -16.50 -30.72
C SER A 500 -16.51 -16.86 -32.17
N LEU A 501 -17.08 -18.05 -32.39
CA LEU A 501 -17.33 -18.63 -33.71
C LEU A 501 -18.58 -18.04 -34.37
N ASN A 502 -19.41 -17.33 -33.61
CA ASN A 502 -20.74 -16.90 -34.01
C ASN A 502 -21.61 -18.09 -34.48
N GLU A 503 -21.41 -19.27 -33.89
CA GLU A 503 -22.08 -20.52 -34.29
C GLU A 503 -23.60 -20.42 -34.10
N ALA A 504 -24.04 -19.87 -32.97
CA ALA A 504 -25.46 -19.74 -32.63
C ALA A 504 -26.05 -18.35 -32.96
N GLY A 505 -25.23 -17.41 -33.43
CA GLY A 505 -25.60 -16.04 -33.76
C GLY A 505 -24.46 -15.05 -33.54
N PHE A 506 -24.67 -13.80 -33.94
CA PHE A 506 -23.76 -12.69 -33.67
C PHE A 506 -24.02 -12.08 -32.28
N VAL A 507 -23.21 -11.09 -31.91
CA VAL A 507 -23.27 -10.43 -30.61
C VAL A 507 -24.67 -9.87 -30.29
N GLU A 508 -25.43 -9.42 -31.29
CA GLU A 508 -26.78 -8.90 -31.11
C GLU A 508 -27.77 -9.98 -30.66
N GLN A 509 -27.64 -11.22 -31.16
CA GLN A 509 -28.49 -12.33 -30.73
C GLN A 509 -28.14 -12.77 -29.30
N THR A 510 -26.85 -12.78 -28.95
CA THR A 510 -26.41 -13.03 -27.57
C THR A 510 -26.91 -11.94 -26.63
N ALA A 511 -26.82 -10.67 -27.02
CA ALA A 511 -27.34 -9.54 -26.25
C ALA A 511 -28.87 -9.60 -26.08
N ALA A 512 -29.59 -9.95 -27.13
CA ALA A 512 -31.04 -10.15 -27.07
C ALA A 512 -31.43 -11.27 -26.08
N ALA A 513 -30.63 -12.34 -26.01
CA ALA A 513 -30.86 -13.45 -25.09
C ALA A 513 -30.65 -13.08 -23.60
N PHE A 514 -29.97 -11.96 -23.31
CA PHE A 514 -29.89 -11.43 -21.94
C PHE A 514 -31.26 -10.96 -21.43
N LYS A 515 -32.15 -10.48 -22.33
CA LYS A 515 -33.47 -9.92 -21.98
C LYS A 515 -33.40 -8.80 -20.94
N GLY A 516 -32.35 -7.98 -21.00
CA GLY A 516 -32.11 -6.87 -20.07
C GLY A 516 -31.67 -7.26 -18.66
N ARG A 517 -31.43 -8.55 -18.37
CA ARG A 517 -30.95 -9.04 -17.07
C ARG A 517 -29.47 -8.78 -16.88
N THR A 518 -29.05 -8.67 -15.63
CA THR A 518 -27.65 -8.41 -15.27
C THR A 518 -26.75 -9.57 -15.68
N ILE A 519 -25.66 -9.29 -16.37
CA ILE A 519 -24.66 -10.29 -16.76
C ILE A 519 -23.27 -9.66 -16.77
N HIS A 520 -22.25 -10.41 -16.35
CA HIS A 520 -20.88 -9.93 -16.38
C HIS A 520 -20.18 -10.54 -17.59
N ALA A 521 -19.80 -9.70 -18.54
CA ALA A 521 -19.06 -10.09 -19.73
C ALA A 521 -17.57 -9.92 -19.47
N TYR A 522 -16.84 -11.04 -19.53
CA TYR A 522 -15.39 -11.05 -19.40
C TYR A 522 -14.69 -10.58 -20.67
N HIS A 523 -13.43 -10.15 -20.51
CA HIS A 523 -12.47 -9.80 -21.55
C HIS A 523 -13.13 -9.17 -22.79
N ILE A 524 -13.86 -8.08 -22.56
CA ILE A 524 -14.82 -7.48 -23.50
C ILE A 524 -14.19 -7.09 -24.85
N LYS A 525 -12.87 -6.87 -24.90
CA LYS A 525 -12.12 -6.62 -26.14
C LYS A 525 -12.19 -7.80 -27.13
N GLY A 526 -12.39 -9.01 -26.63
CA GLY A 526 -12.54 -10.24 -27.41
C GLY A 526 -11.26 -11.06 -27.65
N ALA A 527 -10.05 -10.55 -27.36
CA ALA A 527 -8.83 -11.37 -27.53
C ALA A 527 -8.81 -12.60 -26.60
N GLY A 528 -9.31 -12.45 -25.37
CA GLY A 528 -9.54 -13.55 -24.41
C GLY A 528 -10.69 -14.47 -24.81
N GLY A 529 -11.52 -14.07 -25.78
CA GLY A 529 -12.62 -14.86 -26.35
C GLY A 529 -13.96 -14.14 -26.37
N GLY A 530 -14.82 -14.57 -27.28
CA GLY A 530 -16.14 -14.04 -27.56
C GLY A 530 -16.30 -13.48 -28.97
N HIS A 531 -17.54 -13.17 -29.35
CA HIS A 531 -17.98 -12.84 -30.70
C HIS A 531 -16.93 -12.04 -31.50
N ALA A 532 -16.40 -12.66 -32.55
CA ALA A 532 -15.46 -12.01 -33.46
C ALA A 532 -16.22 -11.30 -34.59
N PRO A 533 -15.90 -10.02 -34.91
CA PRO A 533 -14.88 -9.18 -34.30
C PRO A 533 -15.40 -8.24 -33.18
N ASP A 534 -16.71 -8.25 -32.88
CA ASP A 534 -17.42 -7.12 -32.29
C ASP A 534 -18.04 -7.36 -30.91
N LEU A 535 -17.53 -8.32 -30.12
CA LEU A 535 -17.87 -8.50 -28.70
C LEU A 535 -17.89 -7.18 -27.92
N ILE A 536 -16.94 -6.29 -28.24
CA ILE A 536 -16.76 -5.00 -27.58
C ILE A 536 -18.03 -4.13 -27.63
N ARG A 537 -18.96 -4.37 -28.56
CA ARG A 537 -20.27 -3.70 -28.59
C ARG A 537 -21.07 -3.89 -27.31
N LEU A 538 -20.84 -4.97 -26.56
CA LEU A 538 -21.54 -5.21 -25.30
C LEU A 538 -21.36 -4.07 -24.25
N VAL A 539 -20.39 -3.17 -24.44
CA VAL A 539 -20.26 -1.94 -23.63
C VAL A 539 -21.46 -1.00 -23.74
N GLU A 540 -22.24 -1.06 -24.82
CA GLU A 540 -23.41 -0.19 -25.03
C GLU A 540 -24.65 -0.62 -24.22
N TYR A 541 -24.66 -1.83 -23.67
CA TYR A 541 -25.83 -2.42 -23.00
C TYR A 541 -25.79 -2.18 -21.49
N PRO A 542 -26.72 -1.41 -20.91
CA PRO A 542 -26.63 -0.96 -19.50
C PRO A 542 -26.66 -2.10 -18.48
N ASN A 543 -27.26 -3.23 -18.82
CA ASN A 543 -27.36 -4.42 -17.97
C ASN A 543 -26.10 -5.31 -17.99
N VAL A 544 -25.14 -5.03 -18.86
CA VAL A 544 -23.88 -5.77 -18.89
C VAL A 544 -22.89 -5.14 -17.92
N LEU A 545 -22.22 -5.92 -17.10
CA LEU A 545 -21.06 -5.49 -16.34
C LEU A 545 -19.84 -5.90 -17.14
N ARG A 546 -18.95 -4.97 -17.49
CA ARG A 546 -17.88 -5.24 -18.47
C ARG A 546 -16.53 -5.27 -17.77
N SER A 547 -15.73 -6.29 -18.03
CA SER A 547 -14.36 -6.37 -17.57
C SER A 547 -13.37 -6.64 -18.70
N SER A 548 -12.16 -6.17 -18.48
CA SER A 548 -10.97 -6.51 -19.25
C SER A 548 -10.16 -7.58 -18.52
N THR A 549 -9.32 -8.28 -19.28
CA THR A 549 -8.30 -9.15 -18.71
C THR A 549 -6.92 -8.56 -19.01
N ASN A 550 -5.99 -8.75 -18.11
CA ASN A 550 -4.79 -7.92 -18.04
C ASN A 550 -3.69 -8.11 -19.11
N PRO A 551 -3.59 -9.17 -19.94
CA PRO A 551 -2.46 -9.30 -20.87
C PRO A 551 -2.48 -8.25 -21.99
N THR A 552 -3.65 -7.69 -22.31
CA THR A 552 -3.85 -6.69 -23.36
C THR A 552 -3.75 -5.24 -22.87
N CYS A 553 -3.59 -5.02 -21.55
CA CYS A 553 -3.67 -3.70 -20.94
C CYS A 553 -2.31 -3.26 -20.35
N PRO A 554 -1.67 -2.17 -20.82
CA PRO A 554 -2.02 -1.40 -22.02
C PRO A 554 -1.59 -2.09 -23.31
N TYR A 555 -2.03 -1.54 -24.44
CA TYR A 555 -1.55 -1.91 -25.77
C TYR A 555 -0.08 -1.47 -25.96
N THR A 556 0.81 -2.43 -26.21
CA THR A 556 2.24 -2.21 -26.46
C THR A 556 2.69 -2.84 -27.78
N THR A 557 3.97 -2.65 -28.12
CA THR A 557 4.57 -3.14 -29.36
C THR A 557 4.45 -4.66 -29.55
N ASP A 558 4.50 -5.42 -28.47
CA ASP A 558 4.53 -6.89 -28.52
C ASP A 558 3.17 -7.53 -28.23
N THR A 559 2.14 -6.73 -27.90
CA THR A 559 0.85 -7.26 -27.41
C THR A 559 0.18 -8.16 -28.43
N VAL A 560 0.13 -7.76 -29.70
CA VAL A 560 -0.58 -8.53 -30.75
C VAL A 560 0.12 -9.85 -31.00
N ASP A 561 1.44 -9.82 -31.19
CA ASP A 561 2.24 -11.01 -31.45
C ASP A 561 2.19 -12.01 -30.28
N GLU A 562 2.31 -11.52 -29.04
CA GLU A 562 2.18 -12.36 -27.83
C GLU A 562 0.79 -13.00 -27.75
N ASN A 563 -0.27 -12.21 -27.93
CA ASN A 563 -1.63 -12.70 -27.75
C ASN A 563 -2.05 -13.65 -28.87
N LEU A 564 -1.57 -13.46 -30.10
CA LEU A 564 -1.82 -14.37 -31.22
C LEU A 564 -1.22 -15.75 -30.93
N ASP A 565 0.06 -15.80 -30.54
CA ASP A 565 0.74 -17.06 -30.20
C ASP A 565 0.09 -17.74 -28.98
N THR A 566 -0.28 -16.94 -27.97
CA THR A 566 -0.97 -17.43 -26.77
C THR A 566 -2.33 -18.02 -27.10
N ALA A 567 -3.16 -17.32 -27.89
CA ALA A 567 -4.48 -17.80 -28.30
C ALA A 567 -4.38 -19.12 -29.07
N MET A 568 -3.40 -19.22 -29.98
CA MET A 568 -3.15 -20.47 -30.70
C MET A 568 -2.72 -21.61 -29.77
N SER A 569 -1.86 -21.34 -28.80
CA SER A 569 -1.41 -22.34 -27.83
C SER A 569 -2.54 -22.80 -26.89
N CYS A 570 -3.29 -21.87 -26.31
CA CYS A 570 -4.37 -22.18 -25.35
C CYS A 570 -5.51 -22.97 -26.00
N HIS A 571 -5.82 -22.70 -27.27
CA HIS A 571 -6.89 -23.38 -28.01
C HIS A 571 -6.41 -24.58 -28.84
N HIS A 572 -5.14 -24.99 -28.70
CA HIS A 572 -4.55 -26.12 -29.45
C HIS A 572 -4.68 -25.96 -30.97
N LEU A 573 -4.59 -24.73 -31.46
CA LEU A 573 -4.64 -24.39 -32.88
C LEU A 573 -3.29 -24.65 -33.55
N SER A 574 -3.32 -25.03 -34.82
CA SER A 574 -2.12 -25.30 -35.61
C SER A 574 -1.77 -24.12 -36.53
N LYS A 575 -0.50 -23.71 -36.51
CA LYS A 575 0.05 -22.76 -37.49
C LYS A 575 0.08 -23.30 -38.92
N ASP A 576 -0.04 -24.62 -39.07
CA ASP A 576 -0.06 -25.29 -40.36
C ASP A 576 -1.46 -25.40 -40.98
N ILE A 577 -2.51 -25.03 -40.23
CA ILE A 577 -3.91 -25.06 -40.68
C ILE A 577 -4.36 -23.62 -40.97
N PRO A 578 -4.66 -23.25 -42.23
CA PRO A 578 -5.07 -21.89 -42.58
C PRO A 578 -6.32 -21.41 -41.83
N GLU A 579 -7.29 -22.29 -41.61
CA GLU A 579 -8.52 -21.98 -40.88
C GLU A 579 -8.25 -21.62 -39.42
N ASP A 580 -7.30 -22.29 -38.78
CA ASP A 580 -6.89 -22.05 -37.39
C ASP A 580 -6.18 -20.69 -37.26
N VAL A 581 -5.31 -20.35 -38.23
CA VAL A 581 -4.64 -19.04 -38.30
C VAL A 581 -5.67 -17.93 -38.50
N VAL A 582 -6.60 -18.09 -39.45
CA VAL A 582 -7.66 -17.10 -39.71
C VAL A 582 -8.55 -16.92 -38.49
N PHE A 583 -8.87 -18.00 -37.76
CA PHE A 583 -9.63 -17.89 -36.51
C PHE A 583 -8.85 -17.08 -35.45
N ALA A 584 -7.57 -17.38 -35.24
CA ALA A 584 -6.74 -16.66 -34.28
C ALA A 584 -6.57 -15.17 -34.63
N GLU A 585 -6.31 -14.86 -35.90
CA GLU A 585 -6.22 -13.48 -36.42
C GLU A 585 -7.56 -12.74 -36.33
N SER A 586 -8.68 -13.44 -36.54
CA SER A 586 -10.00 -12.84 -36.37
C SER A 586 -10.30 -12.46 -34.92
N ARG A 587 -9.65 -13.13 -33.95
CA ARG A 587 -9.86 -12.97 -32.50
C ARG A 587 -8.92 -11.93 -31.88
N VAL A 588 -7.63 -11.98 -32.23
CA VAL A 588 -6.60 -11.06 -31.71
C VAL A 588 -6.43 -9.89 -32.66
N ARG A 589 -7.06 -8.75 -32.33
CA ARG A 589 -7.14 -7.58 -33.21
C ARG A 589 -6.53 -6.35 -32.56
N ALA A 590 -5.59 -5.71 -33.24
CA ALA A 590 -4.92 -4.51 -32.76
C ALA A 590 -5.92 -3.37 -32.47
N GLU A 591 -6.95 -3.23 -33.32
CA GLU A 591 -7.94 -2.15 -33.23
C GLU A 591 -8.81 -2.26 -31.98
N THR A 592 -9.28 -3.47 -31.65
CA THR A 592 -10.11 -3.68 -30.45
C THR A 592 -9.28 -3.64 -29.17
N ILE A 593 -8.00 -4.04 -29.22
CA ILE A 593 -7.07 -3.89 -28.09
C ILE A 593 -6.74 -2.40 -27.86
N ALA A 594 -6.48 -1.64 -28.92
CA ALA A 594 -6.29 -0.19 -28.81
C ALA A 594 -7.55 0.53 -28.31
N ALA A 595 -8.75 0.08 -28.69
CA ALA A 595 -10.00 0.60 -28.14
C ALA A 595 -10.16 0.26 -26.65
N GLU A 596 -9.72 -0.93 -26.23
CA GLU A 596 -9.71 -1.34 -24.82
C GLU A 596 -8.81 -0.47 -23.95
N ASP A 597 -7.78 0.18 -24.47
CA ASP A 597 -7.04 1.17 -23.67
C ASP A 597 -7.88 2.42 -23.37
N VAL A 598 -8.75 2.83 -24.30
CA VAL A 598 -9.52 4.08 -24.21
C VAL A 598 -10.78 3.90 -23.36
N LEU A 599 -11.47 2.77 -23.48
CA LEU A 599 -12.79 2.58 -22.85
C LEU A 599 -12.78 2.57 -21.31
N PRO A 600 -11.79 2.00 -20.60
CA PRO A 600 -11.66 2.12 -19.15
C PRO A 600 -11.44 3.57 -18.70
N ASP A 601 -10.66 4.34 -19.46
CA ASP A 601 -10.38 5.76 -19.19
C ASP A 601 -11.64 6.64 -19.38
N LEU A 602 -12.60 6.18 -20.21
CA LEU A 602 -13.95 6.75 -20.33
C LEU A 602 -14.96 6.17 -19.32
N GLY A 603 -14.56 5.22 -18.48
CA GLY A 603 -15.45 4.50 -17.55
C GLY A 603 -16.43 3.52 -18.22
N ALA A 604 -16.29 3.25 -19.53
CA ALA A 604 -17.14 2.33 -20.28
C ALA A 604 -16.83 0.85 -19.98
N ILE A 605 -15.59 0.53 -19.61
CA ILE A 605 -15.19 -0.75 -19.01
C ILE A 605 -14.92 -0.52 -17.54
N SER A 606 -15.54 -1.32 -16.68
CA SER A 606 -15.66 -0.99 -15.25
C SER A 606 -14.70 -1.77 -14.36
N ARG A 607 -13.99 -2.77 -14.89
CA ARG A 607 -13.12 -3.67 -14.09
C ARG A 607 -11.93 -4.20 -14.87
N MET A 608 -10.85 -4.44 -14.15
CA MET A 608 -9.68 -5.20 -14.60
C MET A 608 -9.64 -6.53 -13.84
N SER A 609 -9.30 -7.61 -14.53
CA SER A 609 -9.16 -8.95 -13.94
C SER A 609 -7.96 -9.70 -14.55
N SER A 610 -7.56 -10.83 -13.98
CA SER A 610 -6.37 -11.53 -14.51
C SER A 610 -6.67 -12.36 -15.75
N GLU A 611 -7.55 -13.35 -15.65
CA GLU A 611 -7.58 -14.58 -16.47
C GLU A 611 -6.43 -15.55 -16.12
N SER A 612 -6.10 -15.64 -14.83
CA SER A 612 -4.85 -16.24 -14.35
C SER A 612 -4.52 -17.64 -14.92
N GLN A 613 -3.35 -17.74 -15.58
CA GLN A 613 -2.81 -18.93 -16.25
C GLN A 613 -3.69 -19.48 -17.41
N ALA A 614 -4.70 -18.74 -17.83
CA ALA A 614 -5.58 -19.04 -18.96
C ALA A 614 -5.67 -17.79 -19.84
N MET A 615 -4.55 -17.40 -20.47
CA MET A 615 -4.31 -16.12 -21.17
C MET A 615 -3.91 -14.94 -20.28
N GLY A 616 -4.06 -15.00 -18.96
CA GLY A 616 -3.79 -13.89 -18.05
C GLY A 616 -2.81 -14.14 -16.90
N ARG A 617 -2.50 -13.10 -16.13
CA ARG A 617 -1.45 -13.14 -15.08
C ARG A 617 -1.98 -12.73 -13.70
N CYS A 618 -2.04 -13.63 -12.71
CA CYS A 618 -2.63 -13.33 -11.38
C CYS A 618 -1.92 -12.20 -10.62
N GLY A 619 -0.59 -12.07 -10.75
CA GLY A 619 0.20 -11.08 -10.03
C GLY A 619 0.17 -9.68 -10.65
N GLU A 620 -0.52 -9.48 -11.78
CA GLU A 620 -0.38 -8.27 -12.58
C GLU A 620 -1.64 -7.39 -12.65
N THR A 621 -2.76 -7.77 -12.04
CA THR A 621 -4.02 -7.02 -12.15
C THR A 621 -3.89 -5.56 -11.68
N ILE A 622 -3.22 -5.32 -10.54
CA ILE A 622 -3.02 -3.97 -10.01
C ILE A 622 -2.06 -3.16 -10.89
N VAL A 623 -0.87 -3.72 -11.20
CA VAL A 623 0.14 -3.00 -11.99
C VAL A 623 -0.34 -2.68 -13.41
N ARG A 624 -1.10 -3.59 -14.04
CA ARG A 624 -1.68 -3.38 -15.39
C ARG A 624 -2.75 -2.30 -15.39
N THR A 625 -3.54 -2.21 -14.32
CA THR A 625 -4.50 -1.11 -14.12
C THR A 625 -3.78 0.25 -14.09
N TRP A 626 -2.70 0.37 -13.32
CA TRP A 626 -1.93 1.62 -13.25
C TRP A 626 -1.13 1.93 -14.52
N ASN A 627 -0.59 0.92 -15.20
CA ASN A 627 0.08 1.10 -16.49
C ASN A 627 -0.87 1.64 -17.55
N MET A 628 -2.11 1.16 -17.57
CA MET A 628 -3.15 1.63 -18.48
C MET A 628 -3.57 3.08 -18.19
N ALA A 629 -3.75 3.43 -16.91
CA ALA A 629 -4.00 4.82 -16.51
C ALA A 629 -2.83 5.75 -16.88
N HIS A 630 -1.59 5.30 -16.68
CA HIS A 630 -0.39 6.03 -17.10
C HIS A 630 -0.35 6.24 -18.62
N ALA A 631 -0.56 5.18 -19.40
CA ALA A 631 -0.58 5.24 -20.86
C ALA A 631 -1.65 6.23 -21.37
N ASN A 632 -2.86 6.20 -20.82
CA ASN A 632 -3.90 7.17 -21.18
C ASN A 632 -3.50 8.59 -20.81
N LYS A 633 -2.96 8.83 -19.61
CA LYS A 633 -2.50 10.16 -19.21
C LYS A 633 -1.42 10.71 -20.14
N VAL A 634 -0.47 9.88 -20.58
CA VAL A 634 0.61 10.28 -21.52
C VAL A 634 0.04 10.62 -22.90
N HIS A 635 -0.87 9.81 -23.43
CA HIS A 635 -1.36 9.99 -24.80
C HIS A 635 -2.53 10.97 -24.93
N ARG A 636 -3.39 11.06 -23.91
CA ARG A 636 -4.66 11.81 -23.94
C ARG A 636 -4.72 12.97 -22.95
N GLY A 637 -3.74 13.08 -22.04
CA GLY A 637 -3.69 14.12 -21.03
C GLY A 637 -4.61 13.85 -19.84
N ARG A 638 -4.95 14.91 -19.09
CA ARG A 638 -5.87 14.82 -17.95
C ARG A 638 -7.33 14.75 -18.41
N LEU A 639 -8.11 13.88 -17.78
CA LEU A 639 -9.57 13.77 -17.94
C LEU A 639 -10.26 15.11 -17.67
N GLU A 640 -11.40 15.36 -18.30
CA GLU A 640 -12.13 16.63 -18.17
C GLU A 640 -12.59 16.88 -16.74
N GLU A 641 -13.05 15.84 -16.05
CA GLU A 641 -13.50 15.85 -14.66
C GLU A 641 -12.36 16.19 -13.68
N THR A 642 -11.10 15.99 -14.09
CA THR A 642 -9.90 16.30 -13.30
C THR A 642 -9.32 17.69 -13.62
N ARG A 643 -9.97 18.47 -14.48
CA ARG A 643 -9.62 19.87 -14.78
C ARG A 643 -10.39 20.80 -13.84
N GLY A 644 -9.94 20.86 -12.60
CA GLY A 644 -10.48 21.71 -11.52
C GLY A 644 -9.57 21.62 -10.32
#